data_AF-A0A354GK45-F1
#
_entry.id   AF-A0A354GK45-F1
#
_cell.length_a   1.000
_cell.length_b   1.000
_cell.length_c   1.000
_cell.angle_alpha   90.00
_cell.angle_beta   90.00
_cell.angle_gamma   90.00
#
_symmetry.space_group_name_H-M   'P 1'
#
loop_
_entity.id
_entity.type
_entity.pdbx_description
1 polymer ?
#
loop_
_entity_poly.entity_id
_entity_poly.type
_entity_poly.pdbx_seq_one_letter_code
_entity_poly.pdbx_strand_id
1 'polypeptide(L)'
;MKRLRPWTIIGFTAVLLAVCTVGAAIRAGGEPAKNDNTDTKNPKEAVVAADVSKAVIEGVVADEAGKPVGGAVVRVVSYTPSPGPMPARTAADGTFRLFLNQASARYTVVIASAEDGARQGIYEFHDTVLPQTVQARIVVKPSRKMTVRVTDASKKPVEDAAVGVAEYGSWAVLANAETDAHGAVSLRLPRDARIFQVVALKPHVGLDYFENYPSWPVDHFGEPPAQVDLVLDGARTISVRAVDSADKPLAGVELNPWTVKKKGKFFYVNLGGSAMKYVSAHTDHDGLAAFDWIPTDVQESVTILNEGREYSLPNLPRQDPKPPYVTLTAKLFHSTPISGKVTLPDGKPAAGVLLQVEGIRFRNVVRTKADGSYSILVCPNQTYVIAVTDENWAAPSYTGVVVGDESPPVRFDFHLGKGATLRGKATVGPDDKPAPNKAITVIEQGTLVRWAETGLDGRYAIRIGPGHYRIRGPLQRDQPEGITVKEEQTIDKDFHLARLSELEVLKGVVLAETVDGKPVGGAILRGMAARFDGSGEVEGVADEKGRFELRRPPVRTFLYARNPEGTLAAIVTIGEDDETVKVVLSPAGKLLGRVLDKSGQPEKGASILYGPRIGPQEKPFNTYMNTHTDAAGRFTLLGVVPGADCSIRVFGKTNRKIKVVPAMKAETLDLGDFVCEPKD
;
A
#
# COMPACT_ATOMS: atom_id res chain seq x y z
N MET A 1 41.93 -49.19 -26.84
CA MET A 1 41.31 -50.23 -27.68
C MET A 1 39.95 -49.72 -28.20
N LYS A 2 39.82 -49.75 -29.53
CA LYS A 2 38.63 -49.66 -30.41
C LYS A 2 37.38 -48.83 -30.04
N ARG A 3 37.15 -47.82 -30.90
CA ARG A 3 35.88 -47.20 -31.31
C ARG A 3 34.88 -48.23 -31.86
N LEU A 4 33.57 -47.93 -31.78
CA LEU A 4 32.61 -47.78 -32.91
C LEU A 4 31.13 -47.73 -32.44
N ARG A 5 30.41 -46.64 -32.78
CA ARG A 5 28.94 -46.57 -33.07
C ARG A 5 28.72 -47.08 -34.54
N PRO A 6 27.56 -46.95 -35.28
CA PRO A 6 26.19 -46.42 -35.05
C PRO A 6 25.02 -47.25 -35.71
N TRP A 7 23.75 -46.76 -35.70
CA TRP A 7 22.77 -46.60 -36.84
C TRP A 7 21.29 -46.51 -36.35
N THR A 8 20.55 -45.37 -36.48
CA THR A 8 19.59 -44.87 -37.53
C THR A 8 18.17 -45.51 -37.47
N ILE A 9 17.11 -44.81 -37.00
CA ILE A 9 16.06 -43.98 -37.67
C ILE A 9 15.28 -44.65 -38.83
N ILE A 10 13.95 -44.68 -38.71
CA ILE A 10 12.80 -44.39 -39.64
C ILE A 10 11.54 -44.92 -38.88
N GLY A 11 10.49 -44.20 -38.48
CA GLY A 11 9.63 -43.23 -39.16
C GLY A 11 8.30 -43.91 -39.52
N PHE A 12 7.15 -43.52 -38.92
CA PHE A 12 5.84 -43.34 -39.59
C PHE A 12 4.68 -43.07 -38.60
N THR A 13 3.88 -42.08 -38.97
CA THR A 13 2.67 -41.49 -38.39
C THR A 13 1.43 -42.37 -38.55
N ALA A 14 0.49 -42.35 -37.59
CA ALA A 14 -0.96 -42.43 -37.85
C ALA A 14 -1.81 -41.96 -36.65
N VAL A 15 -2.71 -41.04 -36.94
CA VAL A 15 -3.77 -40.47 -36.09
C VAL A 15 -5.01 -41.37 -36.14
N LEU A 16 -5.78 -41.51 -35.04
CA LEU A 16 -7.26 -41.47 -35.08
C LEU A 16 -7.93 -41.46 -33.68
N LEU A 17 -8.76 -40.44 -33.50
CA LEU A 17 -9.83 -40.25 -32.51
C LEU A 17 -11.06 -41.10 -32.87
N ALA A 18 -11.84 -41.54 -31.87
CA ALA A 18 -13.31 -41.45 -31.90
C ALA A 18 -13.96 -41.77 -30.53
N VAL A 19 -15.01 -41.00 -30.24
CA VAL A 19 -15.87 -40.92 -29.05
C VAL A 19 -17.13 -41.78 -29.26
N CYS A 20 -17.80 -42.26 -28.19
CA CYS A 20 -19.27 -42.27 -28.07
C CYS A 20 -19.76 -42.71 -26.67
N THR A 21 -20.83 -42.04 -26.20
CA THR A 21 -21.47 -42.09 -24.87
C THR A 21 -22.92 -42.65 -24.94
N VAL A 22 -23.49 -42.87 -23.74
CA VAL A 22 -24.93 -42.80 -23.33
C VAL A 22 -25.69 -44.12 -23.10
N GLY A 23 -26.36 -44.19 -21.93
CA GLY A 23 -27.57 -44.99 -21.72
C GLY A 23 -27.98 -45.17 -20.25
N ALA A 24 -28.92 -44.36 -19.75
CA ALA A 24 -29.57 -44.50 -18.43
C ALA A 24 -31.00 -45.05 -18.58
N ALA A 25 -31.51 -45.77 -17.57
CA ALA A 25 -32.96 -46.02 -17.39
C ALA A 25 -33.31 -46.31 -15.91
N ILE A 26 -34.40 -45.68 -15.44
CA ILE A 26 -35.05 -45.81 -14.12
C ILE A 26 -36.26 -46.74 -14.24
N ARG A 27 -36.56 -47.56 -13.21
CA ARG A 27 -37.94 -48.00 -12.87
C ARG A 27 -38.09 -48.33 -11.38
N ALA A 28 -39.30 -48.07 -10.86
CA ALA A 28 -39.70 -48.00 -9.47
C ALA A 28 -40.44 -49.26 -8.95
N GLY A 29 -40.54 -49.40 -7.61
CA GLY A 29 -41.68 -50.03 -6.93
C GLY A 29 -41.39 -51.06 -5.82
N GLY A 30 -41.90 -50.79 -4.60
CA GLY A 30 -42.52 -51.81 -3.72
C GLY A 30 -41.79 -52.31 -2.46
N GLU A 31 -42.16 -51.77 -1.30
CA GLU A 31 -41.92 -52.18 0.12
C GLU A 31 -42.48 -53.58 0.52
N PRO A 32 -42.29 -54.12 1.77
CA PRO A 32 -41.73 -53.51 3.00
C PRO A 32 -40.72 -54.37 3.80
N ALA A 33 -39.85 -53.72 4.59
CA ALA A 33 -39.19 -54.35 5.73
C ALA A 33 -39.67 -53.69 7.03
N LYS A 34 -40.11 -54.53 7.97
CA LYS A 34 -40.65 -54.17 9.28
C LYS A 34 -39.64 -53.40 10.14
N ASN A 35 -40.20 -52.43 10.87
CA ASN A 35 -39.62 -51.69 11.98
C ASN A 35 -38.73 -52.53 12.89
N ASP A 36 -37.52 -52.03 13.12
CA ASP A 36 -36.93 -52.12 14.46
C ASP A 36 -36.44 -50.73 14.88
N ASN A 37 -36.97 -50.29 16.02
CA ASN A 37 -36.72 -48.98 16.62
C ASN A 37 -35.34 -49.03 17.30
N THR A 38 -34.38 -48.29 16.78
CA THR A 38 -33.24 -47.83 17.59
C THR A 38 -32.96 -46.36 17.30
N ASP A 39 -33.08 -45.57 18.37
CA ASP A 39 -32.82 -44.15 18.48
C ASP A 39 -31.67 -43.63 17.59
N THR A 40 -32.03 -42.77 16.64
CA THR A 40 -31.10 -41.88 15.95
C THR A 40 -30.51 -40.88 16.96
N LYS A 41 -29.33 -41.20 17.50
CA LYS A 41 -28.39 -40.16 17.93
C LYS A 41 -27.94 -39.40 16.67
N ASN A 42 -28.42 -38.17 16.52
CA ASN A 42 -27.83 -37.18 15.61
C ASN A 42 -26.30 -37.19 15.79
N PRO A 43 -25.49 -37.22 14.71
CA PRO A 43 -24.09 -36.92 14.82
C PRO A 43 -23.99 -35.47 15.29
N LYS A 44 -23.58 -35.29 16.56
CA LYS A 44 -23.12 -34.00 17.06
C LYS A 44 -22.09 -33.49 16.06
N GLU A 45 -22.41 -32.39 15.38
CA GLU A 45 -21.42 -31.54 14.74
C GLU A 45 -20.28 -31.36 15.75
N ALA A 46 -19.12 -31.92 15.42
CA ALA A 46 -17.92 -31.64 16.15
C ALA A 46 -17.63 -30.15 15.91
N VAL A 47 -18.03 -29.31 16.87
CA VAL A 47 -17.57 -27.93 16.96
C VAL A 47 -16.05 -28.01 17.06
N VAL A 48 -15.36 -27.79 15.94
CA VAL A 48 -13.91 -27.63 15.94
C VAL A 48 -13.62 -26.50 16.92
N ALA A 49 -12.99 -26.82 18.05
CA ALA A 49 -12.61 -25.82 19.03
C ALA A 49 -11.75 -24.78 18.31
N ALA A 50 -12.22 -23.52 18.28
CA ALA A 50 -11.53 -22.45 17.59
C ALA A 50 -10.10 -22.33 18.14
N ASP A 51 -9.09 -22.35 17.26
CA ASP A 51 -7.71 -22.12 17.64
C ASP A 51 -7.59 -20.71 18.22
N VAL A 52 -7.44 -20.63 19.54
CA VAL A 52 -7.38 -19.39 20.31
C VAL A 52 -6.19 -18.50 19.94
N SER A 53 -5.19 -19.05 19.24
CA SER A 53 -4.06 -18.28 18.71
C SER A 53 -4.40 -17.53 17.41
N LYS A 54 -5.60 -17.72 16.86
CA LYS A 54 -6.05 -17.15 15.59
C LYS A 54 -7.20 -16.18 15.77
N ALA A 55 -7.25 -15.18 14.91
CA ALA A 55 -8.35 -14.25 14.84
C ALA A 55 -9.53 -14.84 14.05
N VAL A 56 -10.73 -14.38 14.41
CA VAL A 56 -11.99 -14.80 13.81
C VAL A 56 -12.78 -13.57 13.41
N ILE A 57 -13.31 -13.57 12.18
CA ILE A 57 -14.28 -12.59 11.74
C ILE A 57 -15.67 -13.23 11.82
N GLU A 58 -16.52 -12.67 12.67
CA GLU A 58 -17.92 -13.02 12.77
C GLU A 58 -18.76 -11.89 12.16
N GLY A 59 -19.91 -12.23 11.60
CA GLY A 59 -20.67 -11.19 10.94
C GLY A 59 -21.96 -11.65 10.30
N VAL A 60 -22.60 -10.70 9.62
CA VAL A 60 -23.84 -10.91 8.88
C VAL A 60 -23.73 -10.27 7.50
N VAL A 61 -24.21 -10.98 6.49
CA VAL A 61 -24.41 -10.47 5.14
C VAL A 61 -25.89 -10.16 4.93
N ALA A 62 -26.19 -8.95 4.48
CA ALA A 62 -27.54 -8.49 4.22
C ALA A 62 -27.66 -7.79 2.86
N ASP A 63 -28.88 -7.70 2.32
CA ASP A 63 -29.18 -6.86 1.17
C ASP A 63 -29.37 -5.38 1.55
N GLU A 64 -29.65 -4.55 0.54
CA GLU A 64 -29.87 -3.10 0.70
C GLU A 64 -31.09 -2.76 1.57
N ALA A 65 -32.07 -3.68 1.67
CA ALA A 65 -33.21 -3.55 2.57
C ALA A 65 -32.90 -4.06 4.00
N GLY A 66 -31.69 -4.57 4.24
CA GLY A 66 -31.27 -5.13 5.52
C GLY A 66 -31.71 -6.58 5.75
N LYS A 67 -32.31 -7.24 4.75
CA LYS A 67 -32.71 -8.65 4.85
C LYS A 67 -31.45 -9.54 4.77
N PRO A 68 -31.36 -10.59 5.61
CA PRO A 68 -30.23 -11.50 5.57
C PRO A 68 -30.10 -12.24 4.22
N VAL A 69 -28.86 -12.49 3.81
CA VAL A 69 -28.53 -13.20 2.56
C VAL A 69 -27.77 -14.49 2.88
N GLY A 70 -28.46 -15.63 2.77
CA GLY A 70 -27.87 -16.95 2.94
C GLY A 70 -27.16 -17.49 1.69
N GLY A 71 -26.16 -18.35 1.90
CA GLY A 71 -25.38 -18.99 0.84
C GLY A 71 -24.31 -18.10 0.18
N ALA A 72 -24.18 -16.83 0.60
CA ALA A 72 -23.15 -15.93 0.11
C ALA A 72 -21.75 -16.43 0.51
N VAL A 73 -20.77 -16.30 -0.39
CA VAL A 73 -19.37 -16.66 -0.13
C VAL A 73 -18.64 -15.44 0.42
N VAL A 74 -18.06 -15.57 1.61
CA VAL A 74 -17.27 -14.54 2.28
C VAL A 74 -15.80 -14.94 2.25
N ARG A 75 -14.95 -14.11 1.64
CA ARG A 75 -13.52 -14.40 1.46
C ARG A 75 -12.64 -13.19 1.81
N VAL A 76 -11.41 -13.47 2.24
CA VAL A 76 -10.35 -12.46 2.32
C VAL A 76 -9.72 -12.26 0.94
N VAL A 77 -9.34 -11.03 0.61
CA VAL A 77 -8.63 -10.69 -0.63
C VAL A 77 -7.22 -10.19 -0.33
N SER A 78 -6.28 -10.41 -1.25
CA SER A 78 -4.86 -9.98 -1.13
C SER A 78 -4.22 -10.36 0.20
N TYR A 79 -4.30 -11.64 0.58
CA TYR A 79 -3.82 -12.15 1.85
C TYR A 79 -2.37 -12.62 1.77
N THR A 80 -1.49 -12.07 2.60
CA THR A 80 -0.09 -12.48 2.70
C THR A 80 0.25 -13.11 4.05
N PRO A 81 0.96 -14.25 4.07
CA PRO A 81 1.35 -15.07 2.92
C PRO A 81 0.17 -15.89 2.37
N SER A 82 0.27 -16.23 1.10
CA SER A 82 -0.64 -17.17 0.42
C SER A 82 -0.35 -18.64 0.85
N PRO A 83 -1.33 -19.56 0.85
CA PRO A 83 -2.75 -19.34 0.57
C PRO A 83 -3.47 -18.65 1.74
N GLY A 84 -4.47 -17.84 1.38
CA GLY A 84 -5.36 -17.19 2.34
C GLY A 84 -6.25 -18.17 3.12
N PRO A 85 -6.99 -17.66 4.13
CA PRO A 85 -7.96 -18.46 4.87
C PRO A 85 -9.05 -19.00 3.93
N MET A 86 -9.60 -20.16 4.28
CA MET A 86 -10.67 -20.78 3.51
C MET A 86 -11.93 -19.89 3.54
N PRO A 87 -12.60 -19.64 2.40
CA PRO A 87 -13.84 -18.87 2.38
C PRO A 87 -14.94 -19.49 3.25
N ALA A 88 -15.75 -18.66 3.87
CA ALA A 88 -16.94 -19.06 4.61
C ALA A 88 -18.19 -18.92 3.73
N ARG A 89 -19.24 -19.70 4.03
CA ARG A 89 -20.58 -19.51 3.46
C ARG A 89 -21.53 -19.02 4.54
N THR A 90 -22.39 -18.07 4.20
CA THR A 90 -23.39 -17.57 5.14
C THR A 90 -24.50 -18.59 5.37
N ALA A 91 -24.96 -18.71 6.61
CA ALA A 91 -26.17 -19.45 6.97
C ALA A 91 -27.43 -18.75 6.44
N ALA A 92 -28.60 -19.39 6.54
CA ALA A 92 -29.86 -18.86 6.02
C ALA A 92 -30.25 -17.48 6.60
N ASP A 93 -29.83 -17.19 7.84
CA ASP A 93 -29.98 -15.91 8.53
C ASP A 93 -28.86 -14.89 8.19
N GLY A 94 -28.03 -15.19 7.19
CA GLY A 94 -26.96 -14.33 6.70
C GLY A 94 -25.71 -14.35 7.58
N THR A 95 -25.70 -15.06 8.70
CA THR A 95 -24.55 -15.11 9.61
C THR A 95 -23.39 -15.89 9.01
N PHE A 96 -22.16 -15.51 9.34
CA PHE A 96 -20.95 -16.23 8.96
C PHE A 96 -19.88 -16.18 10.04
N ARG A 97 -18.95 -17.13 9.96
CA ARG A 97 -17.74 -17.17 10.76
C ARG A 97 -16.55 -17.55 9.87
N LEU A 98 -15.53 -16.71 9.86
CA LEU A 98 -14.34 -16.84 9.02
C LEU A 98 -13.10 -16.88 9.91
N PHE A 99 -12.40 -18.02 9.91
CA PHE A 99 -11.17 -18.21 10.68
C PHE A 99 -9.97 -17.73 9.89
N LEU A 100 -9.13 -16.90 10.50
CA LEU A 100 -7.91 -16.41 9.88
C LEU A 100 -6.71 -17.29 10.24
N ASN A 101 -5.68 -17.27 9.40
CA ASN A 101 -4.43 -17.99 9.67
C ASN A 101 -3.42 -17.14 10.48
N GLN A 102 -3.86 -16.00 11.01
CA GLN A 102 -3.08 -14.99 11.72
C GLN A 102 -3.76 -14.55 13.03
N ALA A 103 -3.02 -13.84 13.88
CA ALA A 103 -3.44 -13.50 15.25
C ALA A 103 -4.42 -12.31 15.34
N SER A 104 -4.63 -11.56 14.27
CA SER A 104 -5.46 -10.34 14.22
C SER A 104 -6.06 -10.15 12.82
N ALA A 105 -7.21 -9.48 12.72
CA ALA A 105 -7.83 -9.11 11.44
C ALA A 105 -7.26 -7.82 10.83
N ARG A 106 -6.19 -7.23 11.38
CA ARG A 106 -5.57 -6.00 10.86
C ARG A 106 -5.23 -6.12 9.36
N TYR A 107 -5.38 -5.01 8.64
CA TYR A 107 -5.12 -4.89 7.19
C TYR A 107 -5.88 -5.89 6.31
N THR A 108 -6.95 -6.49 6.82
CA THR A 108 -7.72 -7.50 6.10
C THR A 108 -8.88 -6.86 5.37
N VAL A 109 -9.04 -7.17 4.08
CA VAL A 109 -10.22 -6.81 3.30
C VAL A 109 -11.05 -8.06 3.02
N VAL A 110 -12.34 -7.98 3.28
CA VAL A 110 -13.30 -9.07 3.11
C VAL A 110 -14.32 -8.70 2.04
N ILE A 111 -14.59 -9.64 1.12
CA ILE A 111 -15.66 -9.52 0.13
C ILE A 111 -16.70 -10.61 0.37
N ALA A 112 -17.97 -10.22 0.44
CA ALA A 112 -19.10 -11.14 0.34
C ALA A 112 -19.63 -11.14 -1.10
N SER A 113 -19.81 -12.32 -1.69
CA SER A 113 -20.37 -12.51 -3.03
C SER A 113 -21.62 -13.40 -2.96
N ALA A 114 -22.74 -12.91 -3.46
CA ALA A 114 -23.98 -13.65 -3.62
C ALA A 114 -24.33 -13.77 -5.12
N GLU A 115 -25.18 -14.74 -5.47
CA GLU A 115 -25.68 -14.93 -6.84
C GLU A 115 -24.52 -15.00 -7.85
N ASP A 116 -23.52 -15.86 -7.59
CA ASP A 116 -22.31 -16.01 -8.40
C ASP A 116 -21.55 -14.71 -8.68
N GLY A 117 -21.58 -13.80 -7.70
CA GLY A 117 -20.91 -12.51 -7.76
C GLY A 117 -21.70 -11.43 -8.49
N ALA A 118 -22.93 -11.70 -8.94
CA ALA A 118 -23.83 -10.66 -9.45
C ALA A 118 -24.06 -9.57 -8.39
N ARG A 119 -24.05 -9.95 -7.11
CA ARG A 119 -24.11 -9.04 -5.97
C ARG A 119 -22.87 -9.18 -5.07
N GLN A 120 -22.28 -8.05 -4.71
CA GLN A 120 -21.07 -8.01 -3.89
C GLN A 120 -21.11 -6.89 -2.85
N GLY A 121 -20.46 -7.14 -1.71
CA GLY A 121 -20.22 -6.18 -0.64
C GLY A 121 -18.78 -6.29 -0.15
N ILE A 122 -18.26 -5.23 0.46
CA ILE A 122 -16.88 -5.12 0.93
C ILE A 122 -16.84 -4.63 2.38
N TYR A 123 -15.85 -5.09 3.14
CA TYR A 123 -15.55 -4.62 4.49
C TYR A 123 -14.04 -4.59 4.71
N GLU A 124 -13.51 -3.52 5.30
CA GLU A 124 -12.08 -3.31 5.53
C GLU A 124 -11.78 -3.19 7.03
N PHE A 125 -10.80 -3.98 7.49
CA PHE A 125 -10.24 -3.87 8.82
C PHE A 125 -8.94 -3.06 8.80
N HIS A 126 -8.86 -2.07 9.68
CA HIS A 126 -7.75 -1.13 9.75
C HIS A 126 -6.63 -1.66 10.66
N ASP A 127 -5.49 -0.95 10.72
CA ASP A 127 -4.28 -1.37 11.44
C ASP A 127 -4.51 -1.65 12.94
N THR A 128 -5.44 -0.93 13.57
CA THR A 128 -5.70 -0.98 15.02
C THR A 128 -6.57 -2.16 15.44
N VAL A 129 -7.03 -2.99 14.50
CA VAL A 129 -7.96 -4.10 14.79
C VAL A 129 -7.20 -5.30 15.33
N LEU A 130 -6.96 -5.26 16.64
CA LEU A 130 -6.25 -6.30 17.37
C LEU A 130 -7.11 -7.32 18.14
N PRO A 131 -8.42 -7.16 18.42
CA PRO A 131 -9.22 -8.17 19.12
C PRO A 131 -9.18 -9.56 18.45
N GLN A 132 -9.39 -10.62 19.23
CA GLN A 132 -9.37 -11.98 18.70
C GLN A 132 -10.58 -12.22 17.80
N THR A 133 -11.77 -11.84 18.26
CA THR A 133 -13.00 -11.91 17.48
C THR A 133 -13.43 -10.51 17.11
N VAL A 134 -13.68 -10.28 15.83
CA VAL A 134 -14.10 -9.00 15.29
C VAL A 134 -15.41 -9.16 14.53
N GLN A 135 -16.24 -8.11 14.53
CA GLN A 135 -17.54 -8.13 13.89
C GLN A 135 -17.50 -7.41 12.54
N ALA A 136 -18.22 -7.94 11.55
CA ALA A 136 -18.41 -7.33 10.25
C ALA A 136 -19.87 -7.41 9.79
N ARG A 137 -20.45 -6.27 9.39
CA ARG A 137 -21.73 -6.23 8.67
C ARG A 137 -21.47 -5.87 7.23
N ILE A 138 -21.79 -6.77 6.31
CA ILE A 138 -21.51 -6.60 4.88
C ILE A 138 -22.84 -6.47 4.13
N VAL A 139 -23.04 -5.34 3.45
CA VAL A 139 -24.22 -5.12 2.61
C VAL A 139 -23.87 -5.46 1.16
N VAL A 140 -24.56 -6.44 0.57
CA VAL A 140 -24.35 -6.82 -0.83
C VAL A 140 -25.24 -6.00 -1.76
N LYS A 141 -24.63 -5.38 -2.76
CA LYS A 141 -25.29 -4.56 -3.79
C LYS A 141 -25.02 -5.14 -5.18
N PRO A 142 -25.78 -4.79 -6.23
CA PRO A 142 -25.43 -5.15 -7.59
C PRO A 142 -23.98 -4.78 -7.92
N SER A 143 -23.18 -5.78 -8.31
CA SER A 143 -21.76 -5.61 -8.61
C SER A 143 -21.55 -4.66 -9.78
N ARG A 144 -20.45 -3.88 -9.74
CA ARG A 144 -19.98 -3.12 -10.88
C ARG A 144 -19.23 -4.07 -11.81
N LYS A 145 -19.61 -4.07 -13.10
CA LYS A 145 -18.81 -4.69 -14.16
C LYS A 145 -17.83 -3.66 -14.71
N MET A 146 -16.56 -4.03 -14.80
CA MET A 146 -15.53 -3.21 -15.42
C MET A 146 -14.82 -4.03 -16.49
N THR A 147 -14.64 -3.44 -17.66
CA THR A 147 -13.85 -4.02 -18.74
C THR A 147 -12.48 -3.34 -18.76
N VAL A 148 -11.41 -4.12 -18.85
CA VAL A 148 -10.07 -3.60 -19.06
C VAL A 148 -9.58 -4.08 -20.42
N ARG A 149 -9.12 -3.17 -21.26
CA ARG A 149 -8.45 -3.51 -22.53
C ARG A 149 -6.98 -3.15 -22.41
N VAL A 150 -6.13 -4.08 -22.83
CA VAL A 150 -4.68 -3.95 -22.77
C VAL A 150 -4.13 -4.07 -24.19
N THR A 151 -3.37 -3.07 -24.60
CA THR A 151 -2.69 -3.06 -25.89
C THR A 151 -1.20 -2.78 -25.73
N ASP A 152 -0.40 -3.16 -26.72
CA ASP A 152 1.00 -2.77 -26.80
C ASP A 152 1.16 -1.34 -27.38
N ALA A 153 2.40 -0.84 -27.45
CA ALA A 153 2.71 0.45 -28.07
C ALA A 153 2.25 0.57 -29.54
N SER A 154 2.08 -0.55 -30.24
CA SER A 154 1.57 -0.60 -31.63
C SER A 154 0.05 -0.72 -31.70
N LYS A 155 -0.65 -0.58 -30.56
CA LYS A 155 -2.11 -0.75 -30.39
C LYS A 155 -2.60 -2.17 -30.69
N LYS A 156 -1.73 -3.18 -30.68
CA LYS A 156 -2.15 -4.58 -30.80
C LYS A 156 -2.65 -5.09 -29.45
N PRO A 157 -3.71 -5.92 -29.42
CA PRO A 157 -4.16 -6.53 -28.17
C PRO A 157 -3.08 -7.38 -27.53
N VAL A 158 -2.96 -7.32 -26.21
CA VAL A 158 -2.01 -8.14 -25.43
C VAL A 158 -2.78 -9.24 -24.71
N GLU A 159 -2.66 -10.47 -25.19
CA GLU A 159 -3.20 -11.66 -24.53
C GLU A 159 -2.40 -12.02 -23.27
N ASP A 160 -3.08 -12.62 -22.29
CA ASP A 160 -2.49 -13.13 -21.05
C ASP A 160 -1.76 -12.05 -20.22
N ALA A 161 -2.09 -10.77 -20.42
CA ALA A 161 -1.66 -9.68 -19.54
C ALA A 161 -2.42 -9.80 -18.21
N ALA A 162 -1.68 -9.75 -17.10
CA ALA A 162 -2.24 -9.79 -15.76
C ALA A 162 -2.87 -8.43 -15.44
N VAL A 163 -4.14 -8.42 -15.06
CA VAL A 163 -4.89 -7.22 -14.68
C VAL A 163 -5.33 -7.32 -13.23
N GLY A 164 -5.21 -6.22 -12.48
CA GLY A 164 -5.68 -6.12 -11.10
C GLY A 164 -6.31 -4.78 -10.79
N VAL A 165 -7.26 -4.78 -9.86
CA VAL A 165 -8.00 -3.59 -9.43
C VAL A 165 -7.76 -3.36 -7.95
N ALA A 166 -7.08 -2.26 -7.63
CA ALA A 166 -6.66 -1.92 -6.28
C ALA A 166 -7.68 -1.00 -5.58
N GLU A 167 -7.90 -1.26 -4.30
CA GLU A 167 -8.72 -0.45 -3.40
C GLU A 167 -7.90 0.61 -2.67
N TYR A 168 -8.51 1.77 -2.40
CA TYR A 168 -7.85 2.85 -1.69
C TYR A 168 -7.81 2.65 -0.17
N GLY A 169 -6.62 2.72 0.41
CA GLY A 169 -6.42 2.59 1.86
C GLY A 169 -5.74 1.27 2.18
N SER A 170 -6.38 0.16 1.81
CA SER A 170 -5.83 -1.19 1.98
C SER A 170 -4.76 -1.56 0.96
N TRP A 171 -4.79 -0.95 -0.24
CA TRP A 171 -4.01 -1.37 -1.41
C TRP A 171 -4.33 -2.78 -1.92
N ALA A 172 -5.40 -3.39 -1.39
CA ALA A 172 -5.78 -4.75 -1.74
C ALA A 172 -6.26 -4.82 -3.21
N VAL A 173 -5.76 -5.81 -3.94
CA VAL A 173 -6.28 -6.21 -5.24
C VAL A 173 -7.60 -6.96 -5.02
N LEU A 174 -8.72 -6.30 -5.31
CA LEU A 174 -10.08 -6.81 -5.08
C LEU A 174 -10.47 -7.91 -6.06
N ALA A 175 -10.05 -7.73 -7.31
CA ALA A 175 -10.24 -8.65 -8.42
C ALA A 175 -9.01 -8.61 -9.32
N ASN A 176 -8.62 -9.76 -9.84
CA ASN A 176 -7.59 -9.92 -10.85
C ASN A 176 -7.96 -11.06 -11.79
N ALA A 177 -7.47 -10.98 -13.02
CA ALA A 177 -7.56 -12.02 -14.04
C ALA A 177 -6.63 -11.65 -15.20
N GLU A 178 -6.44 -12.58 -16.13
CA GLU A 178 -5.73 -12.36 -17.37
C GLU A 178 -6.66 -11.92 -18.51
N THR A 179 -6.10 -11.19 -19.46
CA THR A 179 -6.76 -10.80 -20.71
C THR A 179 -6.85 -11.97 -21.69
N ASP A 180 -7.94 -11.98 -22.46
CA ASP A 180 -8.16 -12.92 -23.56
C ASP A 180 -7.34 -12.57 -24.82
N ALA A 181 -7.50 -13.35 -25.89
CA ALA A 181 -6.87 -13.12 -27.19
C ALA A 181 -7.21 -11.75 -27.84
N HIS A 182 -8.25 -11.06 -27.37
CA HIS A 182 -8.61 -9.71 -27.78
C HIS A 182 -8.04 -8.65 -26.85
N GLY A 183 -7.13 -9.02 -25.95
CA GLY A 183 -6.51 -8.15 -24.96
C GLY A 183 -7.52 -7.59 -23.97
N ALA A 184 -8.64 -8.28 -23.74
CA ALA A 184 -9.73 -7.78 -22.92
C ALA A 184 -9.99 -8.71 -21.72
N VAL A 185 -10.41 -8.12 -20.60
CA VAL A 185 -10.89 -8.86 -19.44
C VAL A 185 -12.06 -8.13 -18.80
N SER A 186 -13.00 -8.88 -18.23
CA SER A 186 -14.11 -8.29 -17.48
C SER A 186 -14.12 -8.75 -16.03
N LEU A 187 -14.13 -7.78 -15.12
CA LEU A 187 -14.05 -7.99 -13.68
C LEU A 187 -15.34 -7.52 -13.01
N ARG A 188 -15.72 -8.21 -11.93
CA ARG A 188 -16.80 -7.80 -11.03
C ARG A 188 -16.22 -7.23 -9.75
N LEU A 189 -16.75 -6.08 -9.34
CA LEU A 189 -16.28 -5.32 -8.18
C LEU A 189 -17.47 -4.97 -7.27
N PRO A 190 -17.27 -4.95 -5.94
CA PRO A 190 -18.27 -4.40 -5.02
C PRO A 190 -18.63 -2.95 -5.37
N ARG A 191 -19.92 -2.60 -5.33
CA ARG A 191 -20.38 -1.25 -5.70
C ARG A 191 -19.78 -0.16 -4.83
N ASP A 192 -19.55 -0.48 -3.56
CA ASP A 192 -19.02 0.43 -2.53
C ASP A 192 -17.48 0.46 -2.48
N ALA A 193 -16.79 -0.28 -3.34
CA ALA A 193 -15.34 -0.26 -3.38
C ALA A 193 -14.81 1.08 -3.89
N ARG A 194 -13.86 1.67 -3.15
CA ARG A 194 -13.10 2.86 -3.56
C ARG A 194 -12.00 2.44 -4.51
N ILE A 195 -12.31 2.38 -5.81
CA ILE A 195 -11.34 1.98 -6.83
C ILE A 195 -10.26 3.07 -6.92
N PHE A 196 -9.04 2.69 -6.55
CA PHE A 196 -7.88 3.58 -6.54
C PHE A 196 -7.16 3.56 -7.87
N GLN A 197 -6.74 2.36 -8.29
CA GLN A 197 -5.99 2.13 -9.51
C GLN A 197 -6.43 0.84 -10.21
N VAL A 198 -6.29 0.82 -11.53
CA VAL A 198 -6.42 -0.39 -12.36
C VAL A 198 -5.08 -0.61 -13.04
N VAL A 199 -4.49 -1.78 -12.85
CA VAL A 199 -3.10 -2.07 -13.22
C VAL A 199 -3.10 -3.22 -14.23
N ALA A 200 -2.28 -3.12 -15.27
CA ALA A 200 -1.99 -4.23 -16.16
C ALA A 200 -0.48 -4.40 -16.34
N LEU A 201 -0.02 -5.66 -16.41
CA LEU A 201 1.37 -5.97 -16.71
C LEU A 201 1.52 -7.27 -17.48
N LYS A 202 2.60 -7.35 -18.27
CA LYS A 202 2.97 -8.55 -19.04
C LYS A 202 4.49 -8.60 -19.21
N PRO A 203 5.14 -9.75 -18.90
CA PRO A 203 6.56 -9.96 -19.22
C PRO A 203 6.89 -9.62 -20.67
N HIS A 204 8.01 -8.94 -20.86
CA HIS A 204 8.54 -8.46 -22.14
C HIS A 204 7.68 -7.42 -22.88
N VAL A 205 6.54 -7.00 -22.34
CA VAL A 205 5.68 -5.97 -22.96
C VAL A 205 5.65 -4.69 -22.10
N GLY A 206 5.41 -4.80 -20.80
CA GLY A 206 5.49 -3.66 -19.87
C GLY A 206 4.46 -3.67 -18.75
N LEU A 207 4.29 -2.51 -18.11
CA LEU A 207 3.26 -2.21 -17.12
C LEU A 207 2.66 -0.83 -17.38
N ASP A 208 1.35 -0.70 -17.19
CA ASP A 208 0.64 0.58 -17.15
C ASP A 208 -0.50 0.51 -16.12
N TYR A 209 -0.95 1.67 -15.67
CA TYR A 209 -2.03 1.76 -14.69
C TYR A 209 -2.87 3.02 -14.83
N PHE A 210 -4.16 2.90 -14.60
CA PHE A 210 -5.11 4.00 -14.53
C PHE A 210 -5.24 4.49 -13.09
N GLU A 211 -5.33 5.82 -12.90
CA GLU A 211 -5.54 6.48 -11.60
C GLU A 211 -6.95 7.07 -11.57
N ASN A 212 -7.78 6.65 -10.61
CA ASN A 212 -9.19 7.06 -10.52
C ASN A 212 -9.40 8.31 -9.64
N TYR A 213 -8.40 9.19 -9.57
CA TYR A 213 -8.41 10.39 -8.75
C TYR A 213 -7.79 11.58 -9.51
N PRO A 214 -8.36 12.79 -9.39
CA PRO A 214 -7.91 13.96 -10.14
C PRO A 214 -6.80 14.76 -9.43
N SER A 215 -6.51 14.44 -8.17
CA SER A 215 -5.58 15.19 -7.31
C SER A 215 -4.93 14.30 -6.26
N TRP A 216 -3.85 14.78 -5.66
CA TRP A 216 -3.14 14.13 -4.57
C TRP A 216 -2.82 15.13 -3.44
N PRO A 217 -3.06 14.78 -2.17
CA PRO A 217 -3.62 13.52 -1.64
C PRO A 217 -5.09 13.31 -1.98
N VAL A 218 -5.54 12.05 -2.08
CA VAL A 218 -6.91 11.71 -2.51
C VAL A 218 -7.95 11.96 -1.42
N ASP A 219 -9.06 12.60 -1.78
CA ASP A 219 -10.18 12.88 -0.90
C ASP A 219 -11.56 12.41 -1.41
N HIS A 220 -11.73 12.28 -2.72
CA HIS A 220 -12.91 11.74 -3.36
C HIS A 220 -12.51 10.83 -4.52
N PHE A 221 -13.24 9.73 -4.67
CA PHE A 221 -13.17 8.87 -5.85
C PHE A 221 -14.31 9.24 -6.77
N GLY A 222 -14.00 9.58 -8.02
CA GLY A 222 -15.01 9.59 -9.07
C GLY A 222 -15.58 8.18 -9.26
N GLU A 223 -16.76 8.08 -9.90
CA GLU A 223 -17.22 6.77 -10.36
C GLU A 223 -16.23 6.28 -11.43
N PRO A 224 -15.54 5.13 -11.23
CA PRO A 224 -14.59 4.64 -12.20
C PRO A 224 -15.30 4.32 -13.51
N PRO A 225 -14.64 4.52 -14.66
CA PRO A 225 -15.25 4.27 -15.95
C PRO A 225 -15.60 2.78 -16.10
N ALA A 226 -16.65 2.50 -16.86
CA ALA A 226 -17.06 1.12 -17.15
C ALA A 226 -16.00 0.36 -17.99
N GLN A 227 -15.15 1.09 -18.71
CA GLN A 227 -14.01 0.57 -19.45
C GLN A 227 -12.74 1.36 -19.11
N VAL A 228 -11.63 0.66 -18.91
CA VAL A 228 -10.29 1.23 -18.78
C VAL A 228 -9.42 0.67 -19.90
N ASP A 229 -8.77 1.56 -20.65
CA ASP A 229 -7.81 1.18 -21.69
C ASP A 229 -6.39 1.46 -21.18
N LEU A 230 -5.53 0.45 -21.23
CA LEU A 230 -4.14 0.51 -20.77
C LEU A 230 -3.18 0.17 -21.92
N VAL A 231 -2.02 0.82 -21.95
CA VAL A 231 -1.02 0.64 -23.00
C VAL A 231 0.32 0.21 -22.38
N LEU A 232 0.74 -1.02 -22.66
CA LEU A 232 2.04 -1.55 -22.28
C LEU A 232 3.07 -1.15 -23.34
N ASP A 233 3.93 -0.20 -23.02
CA ASP A 233 4.74 0.54 -23.98
C ASP A 233 6.25 0.34 -23.80
N GLY A 234 6.65 -0.82 -23.28
CA GLY A 234 8.05 -1.21 -23.15
C GLY A 234 8.34 -1.82 -21.80
N ALA A 235 9.21 -2.82 -21.82
CA ALA A 235 9.70 -3.48 -20.62
C ALA A 235 11.22 -3.50 -20.57
N ARG A 236 11.74 -3.55 -19.35
CA ARG A 236 13.11 -3.92 -19.02
C ARG A 236 13.10 -4.98 -17.92
N THR A 237 14.21 -5.68 -17.80
CA THR A 237 14.41 -6.70 -16.77
C THR A 237 15.08 -6.09 -15.55
N ILE A 238 14.56 -6.41 -14.36
CA ILE A 238 15.35 -6.37 -13.11
C ILE A 238 15.68 -7.79 -12.72
N SER A 239 16.97 -8.10 -12.55
CA SER A 239 17.44 -9.39 -12.06
C SER A 239 17.95 -9.27 -10.64
N VAL A 240 17.63 -10.26 -9.80
CA VAL A 240 18.02 -10.29 -8.40
C VAL A 240 18.57 -11.67 -8.08
N ARG A 241 19.74 -11.72 -7.43
CA ARG A 241 20.31 -12.94 -6.86
C ARG A 241 20.05 -12.97 -5.36
N ALA A 242 19.27 -13.93 -4.90
CA ALA A 242 19.12 -14.24 -3.48
C ALA A 242 20.31 -15.07 -3.00
N VAL A 243 20.92 -14.64 -1.90
CA VAL A 243 22.01 -15.35 -1.24
C VAL A 243 21.81 -15.38 0.27
N ASP A 244 22.39 -16.38 0.94
CA ASP A 244 22.43 -16.47 2.40
C ASP A 244 23.51 -15.57 3.02
N SER A 245 23.69 -15.67 4.35
CA SER A 245 24.71 -14.90 5.07
C SER A 245 26.15 -15.23 4.64
N ALA A 246 26.38 -16.41 4.07
CA ALA A 246 27.65 -16.90 3.53
C ALA A 246 27.79 -16.70 2.00
N ASP A 247 26.91 -15.88 1.40
CA ASP A 247 26.85 -15.58 -0.04
C ASP A 247 26.57 -16.80 -0.94
N LYS A 248 25.98 -17.87 -0.39
CA LYS A 248 25.52 -19.02 -1.19
C LYS A 248 24.14 -18.75 -1.79
N PRO A 249 23.88 -19.16 -3.05
CA PRO A 249 22.58 -18.98 -3.67
C PRO A 249 21.43 -19.65 -2.91
N LEU A 250 20.30 -18.96 -2.83
CA LEU A 250 19.06 -19.48 -2.23
C LEU A 250 18.00 -19.70 -3.30
N ALA A 251 17.57 -20.95 -3.49
CA ALA A 251 16.50 -21.32 -4.41
C ALA A 251 15.12 -21.24 -3.75
N GLY A 252 14.08 -20.95 -4.54
CA GLY A 252 12.69 -20.91 -4.09
C GLY A 252 12.32 -19.72 -3.22
N VAL A 253 13.17 -18.70 -3.10
CA VAL A 253 12.86 -17.46 -2.38
C VAL A 253 11.90 -16.63 -3.23
N GLU A 254 10.75 -16.28 -2.66
CA GLU A 254 9.76 -15.43 -3.31
C GLU A 254 10.12 -13.94 -3.15
N LEU A 255 10.37 -13.27 -4.27
CA LEU A 255 10.70 -11.85 -4.34
C LEU A 255 9.71 -11.11 -5.24
N ASN A 256 9.50 -9.82 -4.97
CA ASN A 256 8.67 -8.95 -5.80
C ASN A 256 9.13 -7.48 -5.80
N PRO A 257 8.88 -6.72 -6.87
CA PRO A 257 9.00 -5.27 -6.86
C PRO A 257 7.93 -4.63 -5.96
N TRP A 258 8.32 -3.69 -5.11
CA TRP A 258 7.40 -3.03 -4.18
C TRP A 258 6.52 -1.98 -4.85
N THR A 259 7.15 -0.92 -5.36
CA THR A 259 6.45 0.24 -5.92
C THR A 259 7.04 0.59 -7.28
N VAL A 260 6.17 0.95 -8.21
CA VAL A 260 6.55 1.37 -9.56
C VAL A 260 5.83 2.67 -9.90
N LYS A 261 6.58 3.74 -10.14
CA LYS A 261 6.03 5.01 -10.62
C LYS A 261 6.39 5.23 -12.07
N LYS A 262 5.38 5.21 -12.94
CA LYS A 262 5.57 5.49 -14.37
C LYS A 262 5.58 7.00 -14.63
N LYS A 263 6.27 7.44 -15.69
CA LYS A 263 6.28 8.84 -16.08
C LYS A 263 4.86 9.35 -16.38
N GLY A 264 4.54 10.53 -15.83
CA GLY A 264 3.26 11.19 -16.07
C GLY A 264 2.12 10.76 -15.14
N LYS A 265 2.35 9.82 -14.23
CA LYS A 265 1.39 9.41 -13.20
C LYS A 265 1.58 10.23 -11.91
N PHE A 266 0.49 10.48 -11.18
CA PHE A 266 0.55 11.22 -9.91
C PHE A 266 1.26 10.40 -8.84
N PHE A 267 0.87 9.14 -8.69
CA PHE A 267 1.32 8.24 -7.65
C PHE A 267 1.92 6.95 -8.20
N TYR A 268 2.69 6.24 -7.38
CA TYR A 268 3.17 4.90 -7.72
C TYR A 268 2.03 3.87 -7.63
N VAL A 269 2.16 2.76 -8.34
CA VAL A 269 1.43 1.53 -8.00
C VAL A 269 2.17 0.80 -6.89
N ASN A 270 1.44 0.32 -5.88
CA ASN A 270 1.96 -0.59 -4.85
C ASN A 270 1.62 -2.04 -5.23
N LEU A 271 2.66 -2.86 -5.35
CA LEU A 271 2.59 -4.26 -5.76
C LEU A 271 3.02 -5.22 -4.63
N GLY A 272 3.33 -4.69 -3.44
CA GLY A 272 3.61 -5.49 -2.25
C GLY A 272 2.43 -6.39 -1.89
N GLY A 273 2.68 -7.69 -1.69
CA GLY A 273 1.64 -8.68 -1.38
C GLY A 273 0.55 -8.86 -2.45
N SER A 274 0.76 -8.41 -3.68
CA SER A 274 -0.21 -8.53 -4.76
C SER A 274 -0.35 -9.97 -5.25
N ALA A 275 -1.58 -10.44 -5.41
CA ALA A 275 -1.88 -11.75 -5.98
C ALA A 275 -1.90 -11.77 -7.52
N MET A 276 -1.54 -10.66 -8.18
CA MET A 276 -1.49 -10.61 -9.65
C MET A 276 -0.38 -11.51 -10.19
N LYS A 277 -0.68 -12.21 -11.28
CA LYS A 277 0.32 -13.03 -12.00
C LYS A 277 1.52 -12.18 -12.42
N TYR A 278 2.71 -12.79 -12.39
CA TYR A 278 4.02 -12.22 -12.71
C TYR A 278 4.58 -11.16 -11.74
N VAL A 279 3.82 -10.68 -10.74
CA VAL A 279 4.36 -9.69 -9.77
C VAL A 279 5.49 -10.30 -8.95
N SER A 280 5.25 -11.48 -8.37
CA SER A 280 6.26 -12.26 -7.65
C SER A 280 6.98 -13.22 -8.58
N ALA A 281 8.26 -13.44 -8.29
CA ALA A 281 9.09 -14.47 -8.91
C ALA A 281 9.80 -15.27 -7.82
N HIS A 282 9.92 -16.59 -8.03
CA HIS A 282 10.72 -17.45 -7.18
C HIS A 282 12.12 -17.58 -7.77
N THR A 283 13.13 -17.59 -6.91
CA THR A 283 14.50 -17.80 -7.35
C THR A 283 14.73 -19.23 -7.84
N ASP A 284 15.52 -19.36 -8.90
CA ASP A 284 15.94 -20.66 -9.44
C ASP A 284 17.05 -21.32 -8.59
N HIS A 285 17.62 -22.41 -9.08
CA HIS A 285 18.72 -23.13 -8.41
C HIS A 285 20.00 -22.31 -8.22
N ASP A 286 20.21 -21.28 -9.05
CA ASP A 286 21.32 -20.32 -8.94
C ASP A 286 20.96 -19.10 -8.08
N GLY A 287 19.79 -19.12 -7.45
CA GLY A 287 19.27 -18.04 -6.62
C GLY A 287 18.80 -16.84 -7.45
N LEU A 288 18.59 -16.97 -8.76
CA LEU A 288 18.20 -15.87 -9.63
C LEU A 288 16.68 -15.78 -9.78
N ALA A 289 16.15 -14.56 -9.61
CA ALA A 289 14.81 -14.17 -10.01
C ALA A 289 14.88 -12.99 -10.99
N ALA A 290 13.95 -12.94 -11.94
CA ALA A 290 13.86 -11.87 -12.94
C ALA A 290 12.44 -11.32 -13.04
N PHE A 291 12.35 -10.00 -13.21
CA PHE A 291 11.11 -9.25 -13.41
C PHE A 291 11.17 -8.57 -14.78
N ASP A 292 10.60 -9.21 -15.80
CA ASP A 292 10.75 -8.82 -17.21
C ASP A 292 9.69 -7.84 -17.71
N TRP A 293 8.92 -7.22 -16.82
CA TRP A 293 7.79 -6.35 -17.16
C TRP A 293 7.96 -4.90 -16.69
N ILE A 294 9.10 -4.56 -16.08
CA ILE A 294 9.32 -3.24 -15.48
C ILE A 294 9.31 -2.18 -16.59
N PRO A 295 8.52 -1.09 -16.50
CA PRO A 295 8.47 -0.08 -17.56
C PRO A 295 9.83 0.56 -17.83
N THR A 296 10.08 0.96 -19.07
CA THR A 296 11.34 1.64 -19.45
C THR A 296 11.42 3.09 -18.97
N ASP A 297 10.29 3.70 -18.62
CA ASP A 297 10.13 5.11 -18.25
C ASP A 297 9.79 5.32 -16.76
N VAL A 298 10.21 4.37 -15.90
CA VAL A 298 10.07 4.50 -14.44
C VAL A 298 10.79 5.74 -13.91
N GLN A 299 10.13 6.51 -13.03
CA GLN A 299 10.66 7.76 -12.47
C GLN A 299 11.44 7.59 -11.16
N GLU A 300 11.09 6.58 -10.37
CA GLU A 300 11.64 6.36 -9.02
C GLU A 300 12.30 4.99 -8.94
N SER A 301 13.32 4.83 -8.09
CA SER A 301 14.01 3.55 -8.01
C SER A 301 13.09 2.47 -7.43
N VAL A 302 13.13 1.28 -8.04
CA VAL A 302 12.28 0.14 -7.71
C VAL A 302 12.94 -0.67 -6.60
N THR A 303 12.26 -0.82 -5.46
CA THR A 303 12.74 -1.61 -4.32
C THR A 303 12.22 -3.04 -4.42
N ILE A 304 13.04 -4.03 -4.09
CA ILE A 304 12.67 -5.45 -4.08
C ILE A 304 12.38 -5.89 -2.65
N LEU A 305 11.24 -6.56 -2.44
CA LEU A 305 10.84 -7.16 -1.18
C LEU A 305 11.01 -8.68 -1.23
N ASN A 306 10.97 -9.28 -0.04
CA ASN A 306 10.82 -10.71 0.17
C ASN A 306 9.45 -10.94 0.82
N GLU A 307 8.63 -11.79 0.20
CA GLU A 307 7.27 -12.13 0.67
C GLU A 307 7.26 -13.41 1.53
N GLY A 308 8.37 -14.17 1.51
CA GLY A 308 8.54 -15.40 2.28
C GLY A 308 8.75 -15.16 3.78
N ARG A 309 8.33 -16.13 4.61
CA ARG A 309 8.50 -16.10 6.07
C ARG A 309 9.77 -16.76 6.59
N GLU A 310 10.38 -17.63 5.79
CA GLU A 310 11.56 -18.40 6.18
C GLU A 310 12.80 -17.51 6.29
N TYR A 311 12.86 -16.48 5.46
CA TYR A 311 13.98 -15.56 5.38
C TYR A 311 13.55 -14.13 5.67
N SER A 312 14.49 -13.34 6.15
CA SER A 312 14.37 -11.90 6.34
C SER A 312 15.37 -11.16 5.44
N LEU A 313 14.92 -10.05 4.85
CA LEU A 313 15.70 -9.20 3.96
C LEU A 313 15.81 -7.79 4.57
N PRO A 314 16.70 -7.58 5.57
CA PRO A 314 16.78 -6.31 6.29
C PRO A 314 17.29 -5.16 5.41
N ASN A 315 18.10 -5.47 4.40
CA ASN A 315 18.62 -4.52 3.43
C ASN A 315 17.94 -4.78 2.08
N LEU A 316 16.95 -3.94 1.75
CA LEU A 316 16.17 -4.09 0.53
C LEU A 316 16.99 -3.67 -0.70
N PRO A 317 17.20 -4.56 -1.69
CA PRO A 317 17.84 -4.19 -2.94
C PRO A 317 16.99 -3.18 -3.72
N ARG A 318 17.65 -2.25 -4.40
CA ARG A 318 16.98 -1.16 -5.11
C ARG A 318 17.63 -0.94 -6.48
N GLN A 319 16.82 -0.99 -7.54
CA GLN A 319 17.26 -0.64 -8.89
C GLN A 319 16.94 0.82 -9.17
N ASP A 320 17.97 1.61 -9.45
CA ASP A 320 17.79 2.99 -9.91
C ASP A 320 17.09 3.04 -11.27
N PRO A 321 16.29 4.11 -11.53
CA PRO A 321 15.55 4.24 -12.78
C PRO A 321 16.48 4.44 -13.98
N LYS A 322 17.76 4.77 -13.74
CA LYS A 322 18.79 4.97 -14.75
C LYS A 322 19.83 3.84 -14.70
N PRO A 323 20.53 3.56 -15.81
CA PRO A 323 21.67 2.66 -15.82
C PRO A 323 22.77 3.08 -14.81
N PRO A 324 23.61 2.13 -14.36
CA PRO A 324 23.70 0.75 -14.82
C PRO A 324 22.58 -0.15 -14.27
N TYR A 325 22.04 -1.00 -15.14
CA TYR A 325 21.17 -2.10 -14.72
C TYR A 325 22.07 -3.29 -14.45
N VAL A 326 22.16 -3.67 -13.19
CA VAL A 326 23.01 -4.77 -12.72
C VAL A 326 22.14 -5.83 -12.08
N THR A 327 22.63 -7.06 -12.01
CA THR A 327 22.02 -8.06 -11.13
C THR A 327 22.17 -7.57 -9.69
N LEU A 328 21.05 -7.30 -9.04
CA LEU A 328 21.02 -6.92 -7.63
C LEU A 328 21.31 -8.14 -6.76
N THR A 329 21.88 -7.94 -5.58
CA THR A 329 22.04 -8.99 -4.57
C THR A 329 21.05 -8.78 -3.44
N ALA A 330 20.20 -9.76 -3.18
CA ALA A 330 19.35 -9.85 -1.99
C ALA A 330 20.05 -10.75 -0.97
N LYS A 331 20.64 -10.16 0.08
CA LYS A 331 21.27 -10.93 1.16
C LYS A 331 20.24 -11.23 2.25
N LEU A 332 19.86 -12.49 2.33
CA LEU A 332 18.82 -12.99 3.22
C LEU A 332 19.41 -13.70 4.42
N PHE A 333 18.67 -13.65 5.53
CA PHE A 333 19.01 -14.35 6.77
C PHE A 333 17.84 -15.24 7.14
N HIS A 334 18.10 -16.44 7.65
CA HIS A 334 17.04 -17.29 8.18
C HIS A 334 16.33 -16.57 9.32
N SER A 335 15.00 -16.54 9.28
CA SER A 335 14.22 -15.95 10.35
C SER A 335 14.31 -16.81 11.60
N THR A 336 14.61 -16.17 12.73
CA THR A 336 14.81 -16.85 14.02
C THR A 336 13.55 -16.75 14.88
N PRO A 337 13.10 -17.82 15.54
CA PRO A 337 11.95 -17.77 16.43
C PRO A 337 12.29 -17.09 17.76
N ILE A 338 11.47 -16.12 18.15
CA ILE A 338 11.27 -15.71 19.54
C ILE A 338 10.10 -16.52 20.08
N SER A 339 10.28 -17.18 21.22
CA SER A 339 9.25 -18.06 21.81
C SER A 339 9.12 -17.87 23.31
N GLY A 340 8.09 -18.45 23.91
CA GLY A 340 7.88 -18.35 25.35
C GLY A 340 6.56 -18.95 25.81
N LYS A 341 6.34 -18.88 27.13
CA LYS A 341 5.06 -19.20 27.77
C LYS A 341 4.51 -18.00 28.52
N VAL A 342 3.20 -17.83 28.45
CA VAL A 342 2.48 -16.82 29.21
C VAL A 342 1.59 -17.54 30.24
N THR A 343 1.61 -17.04 31.47
CA THR A 343 0.87 -17.63 32.59
C THR A 343 0.00 -16.57 33.28
N LEU A 344 -1.16 -17.01 33.75
CA LEU A 344 -2.08 -16.22 34.57
C LEU A 344 -1.53 -16.05 36.00
N PRO A 345 -2.07 -15.12 36.81
CA PRO A 345 -1.66 -14.95 38.21
C PRO A 345 -1.75 -16.22 39.07
N ASP A 346 -2.64 -17.15 38.72
CA ASP A 346 -2.80 -18.44 39.42
C ASP A 346 -1.83 -19.53 38.92
N GLY A 347 -0.89 -19.18 38.03
CA GLY A 347 0.11 -20.08 37.46
C GLY A 347 -0.38 -20.92 36.28
N LYS A 348 -1.66 -20.86 35.91
CA LYS A 348 -2.17 -21.61 34.75
C LYS A 348 -1.70 -20.98 33.44
N PRO A 349 -1.62 -21.75 32.34
CA PRO A 349 -1.34 -21.18 31.03
C PRO A 349 -2.39 -20.17 30.60
N ALA A 350 -1.94 -19.04 30.06
CA ALA A 350 -2.83 -17.98 29.57
C ALA A 350 -3.06 -18.15 28.07
N ALA A 351 -4.25 -18.59 27.69
CA ALA A 351 -4.64 -18.84 26.31
C ALA A 351 -5.13 -17.57 25.58
N GLY A 352 -4.79 -17.43 24.31
CA GLY A 352 -5.29 -16.35 23.44
C GLY A 352 -4.76 -14.95 23.74
N VAL A 353 -3.75 -14.80 24.61
CA VAL A 353 -3.20 -13.51 25.02
C VAL A 353 -2.42 -12.89 23.87
N LEU A 354 -2.68 -11.61 23.58
CA LEU A 354 -2.00 -10.89 22.51
C LEU A 354 -0.62 -10.38 22.94
N LEU A 355 0.40 -10.67 22.13
CA LEU A 355 1.75 -10.11 22.23
C LEU A 355 2.09 -9.34 20.95
N GLN A 356 2.88 -8.29 21.11
CA GLN A 356 3.50 -7.54 20.02
C GLN A 356 5.02 -7.64 20.11
N VAL A 357 5.65 -7.82 18.96
CA VAL A 357 7.10 -7.71 18.79
C VAL A 357 7.39 -6.55 17.85
N GLU A 358 8.19 -5.62 18.35
CA GLU A 358 8.62 -4.41 17.64
C GLU A 358 10.13 -4.40 17.48
N GLY A 359 10.61 -4.11 16.27
CA GLY A 359 12.02 -3.90 15.96
C GLY A 359 12.20 -2.86 14.85
N ILE A 360 13.41 -2.75 14.31
CA ILE A 360 13.69 -1.80 13.24
C ILE A 360 12.95 -2.24 11.97
N ARG A 361 11.93 -1.46 11.56
CA ARG A 361 11.04 -1.78 10.41
C ARG A 361 10.33 -3.14 10.54
N PHE A 362 10.18 -3.64 11.76
CA PHE A 362 9.48 -4.89 12.05
C PHE A 362 8.41 -4.64 13.10
N ARG A 363 7.16 -4.98 12.77
CA ARG A 363 6.05 -4.99 13.71
C ARG A 363 5.15 -6.17 13.43
N ASN A 364 5.07 -7.09 14.38
CA ASN A 364 4.15 -8.22 14.25
C ASN A 364 3.52 -8.60 15.57
N VAL A 365 2.39 -9.32 15.48
CA VAL A 365 1.61 -9.73 16.64
C VAL A 365 1.40 -11.24 16.61
N VAL A 366 1.32 -11.83 17.80
CA VAL A 366 1.06 -13.25 17.99
C VAL A 366 0.13 -13.43 19.18
N ARG A 367 -0.73 -14.46 19.14
CA ARG A 367 -1.52 -14.88 20.28
C ARG A 367 -0.99 -16.20 20.84
N THR A 368 -1.08 -16.33 22.16
CA THR A 368 -0.73 -17.60 22.81
C THR A 368 -1.71 -18.70 22.43
N LYS A 369 -1.20 -19.91 22.32
CA LYS A 369 -1.99 -21.14 22.17
C LYS A 369 -2.71 -21.48 23.48
N ALA A 370 -3.57 -22.49 23.44
CA ALA A 370 -4.31 -22.98 24.61
C ALA A 370 -3.40 -23.40 25.79
N ASP A 371 -2.17 -23.85 25.51
CA ASP A 371 -1.17 -24.22 26.51
C ASP A 371 -0.27 -23.03 26.96
N GLY A 372 -0.67 -21.81 26.62
CA GLY A 372 0.03 -20.56 26.94
C GLY A 372 1.31 -20.31 26.14
N SER A 373 1.70 -21.21 25.23
CA SER A 373 2.90 -21.03 24.42
C SER A 373 2.70 -20.07 23.26
N TYR A 374 3.76 -19.40 22.84
CA TYR A 374 3.78 -18.61 21.62
C TYR A 374 5.13 -18.73 20.89
N SER A 375 5.12 -18.42 19.60
CA SER A 375 6.32 -18.33 18.77
C SER A 375 6.09 -17.35 17.64
N ILE A 376 7.08 -16.52 17.34
CA ILE A 376 7.05 -15.54 16.25
C ILE A 376 8.43 -15.47 15.59
N LEU A 377 8.45 -15.49 14.26
CA LEU A 377 9.68 -15.39 13.47
C LEU A 377 10.07 -13.92 13.33
N VAL A 378 11.35 -13.63 13.58
CA VAL A 378 11.92 -12.28 13.47
C VAL A 378 13.17 -12.29 12.60
N CYS A 379 13.58 -11.10 12.15
CA CYS A 379 14.87 -10.94 11.48
C CYS A 379 16.01 -11.12 12.52
N PRO A 380 17.01 -11.95 12.27
CA PRO A 380 18.16 -12.02 13.16
C PRO A 380 18.99 -10.72 13.10
N ASN A 381 19.92 -10.59 14.04
CA ASN A 381 20.88 -9.51 14.19
C ASN A 381 20.23 -8.11 14.35
N GLN A 382 19.04 -8.09 14.95
CA GLN A 382 18.30 -6.87 15.30
C GLN A 382 17.92 -6.87 16.78
N THR A 383 17.62 -5.68 17.29
CA THR A 383 17.11 -5.47 18.64
C THR A 383 15.60 -5.34 18.62
N TYR A 384 14.93 -6.01 19.56
CA TYR A 384 13.49 -6.07 19.70
C TYR A 384 13.00 -5.61 21.07
N VAL A 385 11.74 -5.14 21.08
CA VAL A 385 10.89 -5.05 22.25
C VAL A 385 9.78 -6.08 22.10
N ILE A 386 9.52 -6.87 23.13
CA ILE A 386 8.43 -7.85 23.19
C ILE A 386 7.53 -7.46 24.35
N ALA A 387 6.24 -7.29 24.08
CA ALA A 387 5.29 -6.86 25.09
C ALA A 387 3.95 -7.57 24.99
N VAL A 388 3.30 -7.74 26.14
CA VAL A 388 1.88 -8.09 26.21
C VAL A 388 1.06 -6.84 25.90
N THR A 389 0.24 -6.92 24.85
CA THR A 389 -0.62 -5.83 24.34
C THR A 389 -2.10 -6.19 24.42
N ASP A 390 -2.44 -7.12 25.31
CA ASP A 390 -3.79 -7.64 25.52
C ASP A 390 -4.72 -6.62 26.23
N GLU A 391 -6.02 -6.71 25.95
CA GLU A 391 -7.03 -5.81 26.52
C GLU A 391 -7.26 -6.06 28.02
N ASN A 392 -7.01 -7.28 28.49
CA ASN A 392 -7.37 -7.72 29.83
C ASN A 392 -6.16 -7.95 30.74
N TRP A 393 -4.99 -8.11 30.14
CA TRP A 393 -3.77 -8.49 30.83
C TRP A 393 -2.59 -7.61 30.42
N ALA A 394 -1.66 -7.45 31.34
CA ALA A 394 -0.40 -6.78 31.09
C ALA A 394 0.73 -7.50 31.80
N ALA A 395 1.95 -7.26 31.34
CA ALA A 395 3.18 -7.66 32.00
C ALA A 395 4.28 -6.65 31.64
N PRO A 396 5.36 -6.55 32.44
CA PRO A 396 6.55 -5.80 32.04
C PRO A 396 7.09 -6.31 30.70
N SER A 397 7.46 -5.38 29.82
CA SER A 397 8.01 -5.71 28.49
C SER A 397 9.47 -6.15 28.59
N TYR A 398 9.89 -7.05 27.71
CA TYR A 398 11.32 -7.30 27.47
C TYR A 398 11.84 -6.29 26.46
N THR A 399 12.92 -5.59 26.80
CA THR A 399 13.53 -4.54 25.98
C THR A 399 14.99 -4.88 25.70
N GLY A 400 15.53 -4.34 24.60
CA GLY A 400 16.93 -4.60 24.25
C GLY A 400 17.20 -6.05 23.83
N VAL A 401 16.18 -6.78 23.40
CA VAL A 401 16.29 -8.20 23.04
C VAL A 401 17.06 -8.34 21.73
N VAL A 402 18.24 -8.95 21.77
CA VAL A 402 19.01 -9.25 20.56
C VAL A 402 18.83 -10.72 20.21
N VAL A 403 18.44 -10.99 18.97
CA VAL A 403 18.32 -12.35 18.42
C VAL A 403 19.43 -12.54 17.40
N GLY A 404 20.37 -13.45 17.64
CA GLY A 404 21.46 -13.73 16.70
C GLY A 404 21.04 -14.67 15.58
N ASP A 405 21.76 -14.61 14.46
CA ASP A 405 21.72 -15.64 13.42
C ASP A 405 22.22 -16.98 14.00
N GLU A 406 21.52 -18.07 13.69
CA GLU A 406 21.81 -19.43 14.21
C GLU A 406 21.87 -19.59 15.75
N SER A 407 21.40 -18.59 16.51
CA SER A 407 21.33 -18.67 17.96
C SER A 407 20.25 -19.64 18.42
N PRO A 408 20.43 -20.37 19.54
CA PRO A 408 19.35 -21.19 20.09
C PRO A 408 18.10 -20.33 20.33
N PRO A 409 16.88 -20.89 20.16
CA PRO A 409 15.64 -20.14 20.35
C PRO A 409 15.63 -19.40 21.68
N VAL A 410 15.51 -18.07 21.62
CA VAL A 410 15.49 -17.25 22.83
C VAL A 410 14.08 -17.30 23.42
N ARG A 411 14.01 -17.64 24.70
CA ARG A 411 12.76 -17.84 25.42
C ARG A 411 12.43 -16.66 26.33
N PHE A 412 11.24 -16.11 26.19
CA PHE A 412 10.72 -15.00 27.01
C PHE A 412 9.39 -15.40 27.64
N ASP A 413 9.42 -15.72 28.92
CA ASP A 413 8.19 -16.08 29.62
C ASP A 413 7.55 -14.83 30.25
N PHE A 414 6.22 -14.77 30.27
CA PHE A 414 5.47 -13.69 30.89
C PHE A 414 4.57 -14.21 32.01
N HIS A 415 4.56 -13.48 33.12
CA HIS A 415 3.61 -13.64 34.21
C HIS A 415 2.65 -12.46 34.17
N LEU A 416 1.37 -12.74 33.92
CA LEU A 416 0.37 -11.71 33.72
C LEU A 416 -0.08 -11.09 35.03
N GLY A 417 -0.28 -9.78 35.00
CA GLY A 417 -1.02 -9.01 35.98
C GLY A 417 -2.14 -8.22 35.29
N LYS A 418 -2.88 -7.44 36.08
CA LYS A 418 -3.92 -6.56 35.54
C LYS A 418 -3.36 -5.33 34.84
N GLY A 419 -2.20 -4.81 35.26
CA GLY A 419 -1.68 -3.54 34.75
C GLY A 419 -2.59 -2.34 35.04
N ALA A 420 -2.14 -1.16 34.61
CA ALA A 420 -2.90 0.08 34.72
C ALA A 420 -3.85 0.24 33.53
N THR A 421 -4.99 0.90 33.76
CA THR A 421 -5.87 1.36 32.68
C THR A 421 -5.64 2.86 32.46
N LEU A 422 -4.99 3.23 31.37
CA LEU A 422 -4.94 4.62 30.91
C LEU A 422 -6.27 4.93 30.19
N ARG A 423 -6.99 5.95 30.65
CA ARG A 423 -8.30 6.30 30.09
C ARG A 423 -8.53 7.80 30.10
N GLY A 424 -9.53 8.25 29.36
CA GLY A 424 -9.98 9.63 29.40
C GLY A 424 -10.96 9.95 28.28
N LYS A 425 -11.12 11.23 27.97
CA LYS A 425 -11.99 11.76 26.92
C LYS A 425 -11.19 12.65 25.97
N ALA A 426 -11.44 12.50 24.68
CA ALA A 426 -11.02 13.44 23.66
C ALA A 426 -12.20 14.35 23.26
N THR A 427 -11.98 15.67 23.30
CA THR A 427 -12.97 16.67 22.89
C THR A 427 -12.46 17.56 21.76
N VAL A 428 -13.37 18.27 21.08
CA VAL A 428 -13.05 19.14 19.95
C VAL A 428 -13.86 20.44 19.95
N GLY A 429 -13.20 21.53 19.57
CA GLY A 429 -13.79 22.85 19.39
C GLY A 429 -14.16 23.53 20.71
N PRO A 430 -14.60 24.80 20.66
CA PRO A 430 -14.81 25.61 21.87
C PRO A 430 -15.91 25.07 22.81
N ASP A 431 -16.82 24.22 22.31
CA ASP A 431 -17.92 23.63 23.08
C ASP A 431 -17.58 22.27 23.71
N ASP A 432 -16.31 21.81 23.63
CA ASP A 432 -15.86 20.52 24.15
C ASP A 432 -16.68 19.30 23.65
N LYS A 433 -17.09 19.34 22.37
CA LYS A 433 -17.84 18.24 21.76
C LYS A 433 -16.99 16.97 21.73
N PRO A 434 -17.58 15.77 21.88
CA PRO A 434 -16.85 14.51 21.70
C PRO A 434 -16.08 14.44 20.38
N ALA A 435 -14.84 13.94 20.43
CA ALA A 435 -14.04 13.67 19.24
C ALA A 435 -13.98 12.16 18.97
N PRO A 436 -14.94 11.58 18.22
CA PRO A 436 -15.00 10.14 17.99
C PRO A 436 -14.02 9.68 16.91
N ASN A 437 -13.68 8.39 16.96
CA ASN A 437 -12.84 7.69 15.98
C ASN A 437 -11.46 8.34 15.82
N LYS A 438 -10.85 8.71 16.96
CA LYS A 438 -9.53 9.33 17.04
C LYS A 438 -8.58 8.43 17.79
N ALA A 439 -7.36 8.28 17.26
CA ALA A 439 -6.33 7.46 17.87
C ALA A 439 -5.58 8.24 18.96
N ILE A 440 -5.60 7.72 20.18
CA ILE A 440 -4.63 8.04 21.24
C ILE A 440 -3.45 7.10 21.06
N THR A 441 -2.23 7.64 21.00
CA THR A 441 -1.04 6.81 20.81
C THR A 441 -0.24 6.71 22.10
N VAL A 442 0.14 5.49 22.48
CA VAL A 442 1.08 5.20 23.55
C VAL A 442 2.34 4.59 22.95
N ILE A 443 3.50 5.12 23.32
CA ILE A 443 4.80 4.73 22.79
C ILE A 443 5.68 4.27 23.95
N GLU A 444 6.16 3.04 23.88
CA GLU A 444 7.07 2.43 24.84
C GLU A 444 8.47 2.32 24.24
N GLN A 445 9.51 2.73 24.99
CA GLN A 445 10.92 2.71 24.53
C GLN A 445 11.15 3.37 23.16
N GLY A 446 10.30 4.32 22.78
CA GLY A 446 10.39 5.06 21.52
C GLY A 446 10.10 4.28 20.24
N THR A 447 9.76 3.01 20.33
CA THR A 447 9.58 2.13 19.15
C THR A 447 8.26 1.38 19.19
N LEU A 448 7.88 0.78 20.33
CA LEU A 448 6.65 0.01 20.43
C LEU A 448 5.46 0.97 20.55
N VAL A 449 4.63 0.98 19.51
CA VAL A 449 3.44 1.85 19.41
C VAL A 449 2.19 1.04 19.66
N ARG A 450 1.31 1.55 20.52
CA ARG A 450 -0.05 1.06 20.76
C ARG A 450 -1.04 2.19 20.56
N TRP A 451 -2.29 1.84 20.27
CA TRP A 451 -3.37 2.81 20.11
C TRP A 451 -4.61 2.41 20.88
N ALA A 452 -5.37 3.43 21.29
CA ALA A 452 -6.79 3.29 21.58
C ALA A 452 -7.56 4.26 20.71
N GLU A 453 -8.69 3.81 20.17
CA GLU A 453 -9.60 4.66 19.43
C GLU A 453 -10.68 5.20 20.35
N THR A 454 -11.01 6.47 20.18
CA THR A 454 -12.09 7.11 20.94
C THR A 454 -13.45 6.65 20.44
N GLY A 455 -14.34 6.28 21.37
CA GLY A 455 -15.72 5.94 21.07
C GLY A 455 -16.56 7.13 20.59
N LEU A 456 -17.83 6.88 20.28
CA LEU A 456 -18.78 7.93 19.84
C LEU A 456 -18.95 9.07 20.85
N ASP A 457 -18.73 8.79 22.14
CA ASP A 457 -18.75 9.75 23.25
C ASP A 457 -17.39 10.41 23.54
N GLY A 458 -16.38 10.11 22.71
CA GLY A 458 -15.02 10.63 22.82
C GLY A 458 -14.17 9.90 23.86
N ARG A 459 -14.69 8.88 24.56
CA ARG A 459 -13.93 8.17 25.59
C ARG A 459 -12.99 7.14 24.99
N TYR A 460 -11.86 6.93 25.65
CA TYR A 460 -10.90 5.89 25.29
C TYR A 460 -10.36 5.19 26.54
N ALA A 461 -9.88 3.97 26.37
CA ALA A 461 -9.14 3.24 27.40
C ALA A 461 -8.09 2.32 26.75
N ILE A 462 -6.93 2.20 27.38
CA ILE A 462 -5.85 1.28 26.99
C ILE A 462 -5.19 0.69 28.23
N ARG A 463 -4.94 -0.61 28.20
CA ARG A 463 -4.23 -1.31 29.27
C ARG A 463 -2.72 -1.29 29.02
N ILE A 464 -1.97 -0.90 30.04
CA ILE A 464 -0.51 -0.80 29.98
C ILE A 464 0.12 -1.42 31.23
N GLY A 465 1.26 -2.09 31.04
CA GLY A 465 2.01 -2.68 32.16
C GLY A 465 2.87 -1.64 32.88
N PRO A 466 3.52 -2.02 33.99
CA PRO A 466 4.56 -1.19 34.59
C PRO A 466 5.65 -0.84 33.57
N GLY A 467 6.10 0.41 33.53
CA GLY A 467 7.09 0.86 32.56
C GLY A 467 7.09 2.37 32.32
N HIS A 468 7.89 2.80 31.34
CA HIS A 468 7.98 4.20 30.92
C HIS A 468 7.41 4.36 29.52
N TYR A 469 6.47 5.30 29.38
CA TYR A 469 5.76 5.53 28.14
C TYR A 469 5.76 7.01 27.77
N ARG A 470 5.50 7.25 26.49
CA ARG A 470 5.15 8.55 25.95
C ARG A 470 3.73 8.47 25.38
N ILE A 471 2.87 9.41 25.73
CA ILE A 471 1.49 9.46 25.24
C ILE A 471 1.33 10.70 24.37
N ARG A 472 0.56 10.57 23.28
CA ARG A 472 0.11 11.70 22.47
C ARG A 472 -1.38 11.59 22.16
N GLY A 473 -2.05 12.74 22.20
CA GLY A 473 -3.43 12.89 21.76
C GLY A 473 -3.56 12.87 20.23
N PRO A 474 -4.79 12.91 19.72
CA PRO A 474 -5.00 12.90 18.28
C PRO A 474 -4.46 14.20 17.67
N LEU A 475 -3.83 14.10 16.49
CA LEU A 475 -3.23 15.22 15.75
C LEU A 475 -2.08 15.96 16.50
N GLN A 476 -1.65 15.50 17.69
CA GLN A 476 -0.56 16.07 18.48
C GLN A 476 0.76 15.30 18.24
N ARG A 477 1.37 15.44 17.06
CA ARG A 477 2.52 14.62 16.67
C ARG A 477 3.83 14.98 17.39
N ASP A 478 4.01 16.26 17.75
CA ASP A 478 5.32 16.81 18.13
C ASP A 478 5.51 17.04 19.63
N GLN A 479 4.49 16.78 20.46
CA GLN A 479 4.53 17.03 21.90
C GLN A 479 4.08 15.80 22.71
N PRO A 480 4.83 14.68 22.66
CA PRO A 480 4.51 13.54 23.50
C PRO A 480 4.81 13.83 24.97
N GLU A 481 3.89 13.46 25.86
CA GLU A 481 4.06 13.58 27.31
C GLU A 481 4.59 12.29 27.92
N GLY A 482 5.58 12.39 28.80
CA GLY A 482 6.15 11.23 29.49
C GLY A 482 5.27 10.77 30.65
N ILE A 483 5.05 9.47 30.76
CA ILE A 483 4.37 8.85 31.90
C ILE A 483 5.17 7.65 32.41
N THR A 484 5.19 7.46 33.73
CA THR A 484 5.73 6.26 34.37
C THR A 484 4.60 5.54 35.05
N VAL A 485 4.47 4.24 34.78
CA VAL A 485 3.47 3.36 35.36
C VAL A 485 4.19 2.39 36.30
N LYS A 486 3.70 2.28 37.52
CA LYS A 486 4.17 1.37 38.56
C LYS A 486 3.03 0.41 38.94
N GLU A 487 2.30 0.72 40.01
CA GLU A 487 1.23 -0.10 40.57
C GLU A 487 -0.15 0.54 40.44
N GLU A 488 -0.25 1.69 39.76
CA GLU A 488 -1.51 2.40 39.58
C GLU A 488 -2.53 1.50 38.87
N GLN A 489 -3.77 1.46 39.38
CA GLN A 489 -4.85 0.73 38.71
C GLN A 489 -5.42 1.53 37.52
N THR A 490 -5.36 2.86 37.60
CA THR A 490 -5.97 3.77 36.62
C THR A 490 -5.15 5.04 36.50
N ILE A 491 -5.05 5.55 35.27
CA ILE A 491 -4.45 6.83 34.93
C ILE A 491 -5.49 7.58 34.10
N ASP A 492 -5.91 8.76 34.55
CA ASP A 492 -6.86 9.61 33.83
C ASP A 492 -6.11 10.68 33.02
N LYS A 493 -6.40 10.77 31.71
CA LYS A 493 -5.78 11.73 30.81
C LYS A 493 -6.76 12.17 29.71
N ASP A 494 -7.14 13.44 29.73
CA ASP A 494 -8.00 14.01 28.70
C ASP A 494 -7.21 14.73 27.62
N PHE A 495 -7.79 14.83 26.42
CA PHE A 495 -7.23 15.55 25.29
C PHE A 495 -8.28 16.50 24.71
N HIS A 496 -7.84 17.70 24.33
CA HIS A 496 -8.69 18.67 23.63
C HIS A 496 -8.06 19.02 22.27
N LEU A 497 -8.89 19.05 21.24
CA LEU A 497 -8.54 19.40 19.87
C LEU A 497 -9.19 20.71 19.46
N ALA A 498 -8.49 21.56 18.73
CA ALA A 498 -9.14 22.68 18.06
C ALA A 498 -10.10 22.20 16.95
N ARG A 499 -9.75 21.12 16.23
CA ARG A 499 -10.49 20.58 15.07
C ARG A 499 -10.30 19.08 14.88
N LEU A 500 -11.22 18.44 14.14
CA LEU A 500 -11.24 16.99 13.91
C LEU A 500 -10.31 16.49 12.79
N SER A 501 -9.89 17.37 11.88
CA SER A 501 -9.06 17.04 10.72
C SER A 501 -7.82 17.92 10.70
N GLU A 502 -6.69 17.35 10.28
CA GLU A 502 -5.47 18.10 9.98
C GLU A 502 -5.53 18.79 8.60
N LEU A 503 -6.49 18.44 7.75
CA LEU A 503 -6.66 18.95 6.39
C LEU A 503 -8.03 19.62 6.21
N GLU A 504 -8.04 20.77 5.53
CA GLU A 504 -9.22 21.54 5.12
C GLU A 504 -9.30 21.61 3.59
N VAL A 505 -10.51 21.79 3.05
CA VAL A 505 -10.75 21.87 1.60
C VAL A 505 -10.58 23.31 1.15
N LEU A 506 -9.69 23.54 0.20
CA LEU A 506 -9.53 24.78 -0.54
C LEU A 506 -10.19 24.62 -1.90
N LYS A 507 -11.22 25.43 -2.18
CA LYS A 507 -11.87 25.46 -3.49
C LYS A 507 -11.30 26.59 -4.32
N GLY A 508 -11.08 26.36 -5.61
CA GLY A 508 -10.56 27.43 -6.44
C GLY A 508 -10.94 27.36 -7.91
N VAL A 509 -10.60 28.44 -8.60
CA VAL A 509 -10.73 28.55 -10.06
C VAL A 509 -9.45 29.13 -10.65
N VAL A 510 -9.00 28.54 -11.75
CA VAL A 510 -7.88 28.98 -12.56
C VAL A 510 -8.40 29.70 -13.79
N LEU A 511 -7.95 30.93 -13.96
CA LEU A 511 -8.36 31.84 -15.04
C LEU A 511 -7.13 32.36 -15.76
N ALA A 512 -7.22 32.61 -17.06
CA ALA A 512 -6.17 33.28 -17.82
C ALA A 512 -6.27 34.81 -17.63
N GLU A 513 -5.13 35.49 -17.53
CA GLU A 513 -5.02 36.95 -17.55
C GLU A 513 -5.40 37.48 -18.94
N THR A 514 -6.70 37.57 -19.17
CA THR A 514 -7.35 38.09 -20.37
C THR A 514 -8.46 39.04 -19.92
N VAL A 515 -8.88 39.97 -20.78
CA VAL A 515 -9.95 40.93 -20.45
C VAL A 515 -11.23 40.23 -19.96
N ASP A 516 -11.51 39.03 -20.47
CA ASP A 516 -12.70 38.25 -20.11
C ASP A 516 -12.45 37.20 -19.01
N GLY A 517 -11.21 37.04 -18.52
CA GLY A 517 -10.87 36.09 -17.47
C GLY A 517 -11.25 34.65 -17.78
N LYS A 518 -10.92 34.14 -18.99
CA LYS A 518 -11.34 32.81 -19.43
C LYS A 518 -10.85 31.69 -18.49
N PRO A 519 -11.70 30.71 -18.12
CA PRO A 519 -11.26 29.55 -17.35
C PRO A 519 -10.20 28.73 -18.09
N VAL A 520 -9.24 28.19 -17.34
CA VAL A 520 -8.15 27.37 -17.88
C VAL A 520 -8.36 25.92 -17.48
N GLY A 521 -9.00 25.16 -18.36
CA GLY A 521 -9.19 23.72 -18.15
C GLY A 521 -7.88 22.94 -18.21
N GLY A 522 -7.75 21.90 -17.38
CA GLY A 522 -6.55 21.07 -17.32
C GLY A 522 -5.33 21.77 -16.70
N ALA A 523 -5.50 22.95 -16.08
CA ALA A 523 -4.40 23.62 -15.39
C ALA A 523 -3.80 22.71 -14.30
N ILE A 524 -2.47 22.63 -14.25
CA ILE A 524 -1.72 21.80 -13.31
C ILE A 524 -1.37 22.66 -12.10
N LEU A 525 -1.74 22.22 -10.91
CA LEU A 525 -1.49 22.88 -9.64
C LEU A 525 -0.51 22.07 -8.80
N ARG A 526 0.47 22.75 -8.19
CA ARG A 526 1.42 22.19 -7.23
C ARG A 526 1.68 23.20 -6.13
N GLY A 527 1.53 22.79 -4.88
CA GLY A 527 1.73 23.67 -3.74
C GLY A 527 2.44 22.99 -2.60
N MET A 528 2.91 23.81 -1.66
CA MET A 528 3.49 23.36 -0.41
C MET A 528 2.86 24.13 0.74
N ALA A 529 2.23 23.39 1.64
CA ALA A 529 1.85 23.89 2.96
C ALA A 529 3.11 24.09 3.80
N ALA A 530 3.23 25.24 4.45
CA ALA A 530 4.38 25.64 5.25
C ALA A 530 4.43 24.92 6.62
N ARG A 531 4.39 23.58 6.61
CA ARG A 531 4.72 22.76 7.79
C ARG A 531 6.23 22.50 7.82
N PHE A 532 6.82 22.56 9.02
CA PHE A 532 8.25 22.36 9.24
C PHE A 532 8.68 20.87 9.28
N ASP A 533 7.76 19.93 9.05
CA ASP A 533 7.99 18.47 9.16
C ASP A 533 8.19 17.74 7.82
N GLY A 534 8.15 18.46 6.69
CA GLY A 534 8.39 17.91 5.35
C GLY A 534 7.18 17.20 4.71
N SER A 535 6.00 17.23 5.33
CA SER A 535 4.76 16.65 4.78
C SER A 535 3.73 17.74 4.45
N GLY A 536 3.81 18.30 3.23
CA GLY A 536 2.95 19.42 2.85
C GLY A 536 2.71 19.62 1.36
N GLU A 537 3.13 18.69 0.50
CA GLU A 537 2.89 18.83 -0.95
C GLU A 537 1.42 18.61 -1.27
N VAL A 538 0.85 19.50 -2.10
CA VAL A 538 -0.50 19.40 -2.64
C VAL A 538 -0.43 19.49 -4.15
N GLU A 539 -1.06 18.57 -4.87
CA GLU A 539 -1.10 18.57 -6.33
C GLU A 539 -2.53 18.35 -6.82
N GLY A 540 -2.90 19.00 -7.93
CA GLY A 540 -4.22 18.82 -8.53
C GLY A 540 -4.28 19.30 -9.97
N VAL A 541 -5.36 18.94 -10.65
CA VAL A 541 -5.67 19.41 -12.01
C VAL A 541 -7.04 20.05 -12.01
N ALA A 542 -7.15 21.22 -12.63
CA ALA A 542 -8.41 21.91 -12.79
C ALA A 542 -9.33 21.20 -13.83
N ASP A 543 -10.63 21.16 -13.54
CA ASP A 543 -11.65 20.67 -14.46
C ASP A 543 -11.73 21.53 -15.74
N GLU A 544 -12.52 21.14 -16.74
CA GLU A 544 -12.68 21.88 -17.99
C GLU A 544 -13.17 23.33 -17.81
N LYS A 545 -13.78 23.65 -16.66
CA LYS A 545 -14.23 24.98 -16.26
C LYS A 545 -13.22 25.70 -15.37
N GLY A 546 -11.98 25.22 -15.31
CA GLY A 546 -10.89 25.77 -14.53
C GLY A 546 -11.04 25.59 -13.02
N ARG A 547 -12.02 24.84 -12.52
CA ARG A 547 -12.26 24.68 -11.08
C ARG A 547 -11.44 23.55 -10.51
N PHE A 548 -11.04 23.67 -9.26
CA PHE A 548 -10.30 22.65 -8.54
C PHE A 548 -10.68 22.62 -7.06
N GLU A 549 -10.44 21.48 -6.43
CA GLU A 549 -10.47 21.32 -4.98
C GLU A 549 -9.13 20.72 -4.53
N LEU A 550 -8.50 21.30 -3.52
CA LEU A 550 -7.26 20.81 -2.90
C LEU A 550 -7.49 20.64 -1.40
N ARG A 551 -6.94 19.57 -0.81
CA ARG A 551 -6.90 19.43 0.64
C ARG A 551 -5.52 19.73 1.16
N ARG A 552 -5.48 20.63 2.12
CA ARG A 552 -4.23 21.11 2.69
C ARG A 552 -4.36 21.28 4.19
N PRO A 553 -3.23 21.21 4.92
CA PRO A 553 -3.19 21.82 6.22
C PRO A 553 -3.64 23.28 6.17
N PRO A 554 -4.49 23.71 7.12
CA PRO A 554 -4.86 25.11 7.34
C PRO A 554 -3.71 25.86 8.01
N VAL A 555 -2.67 26.01 7.21
CA VAL A 555 -1.45 26.77 7.45
C VAL A 555 -1.15 27.49 6.14
N ARG A 556 -0.32 28.52 6.17
CA ARG A 556 0.07 29.23 4.95
C ARG A 556 0.54 28.25 3.88
N THR A 557 -0.03 28.35 2.68
CA THR A 557 0.33 27.47 1.55
C THR A 557 0.68 28.33 0.35
N PHE A 558 1.75 27.96 -0.32
CA PHE A 558 2.10 28.60 -1.59
C PHE A 558 1.76 27.64 -2.72
N LEU A 559 1.01 28.14 -3.69
CA LEU A 559 0.46 27.35 -4.78
C LEU A 559 0.96 27.89 -6.10
N TYR A 560 1.69 27.05 -6.83
CA TYR A 560 2.07 27.25 -8.22
C TYR A 560 1.02 26.62 -9.13
N ALA A 561 0.63 27.31 -10.19
CA ALA A 561 -0.25 26.77 -11.23
C ALA A 561 0.26 27.14 -12.62
N ARG A 562 0.03 26.26 -13.59
CA ARG A 562 0.29 26.54 -15.02
C ARG A 562 -0.74 25.88 -15.93
N ASN A 563 -0.91 26.42 -17.13
CA ASN A 563 -1.65 25.71 -18.17
C ASN A 563 -0.85 24.50 -18.69
N PRO A 564 -1.49 23.53 -19.36
CA PRO A 564 -0.82 22.34 -19.90
C PRO A 564 0.38 22.66 -20.79
N GLU A 565 0.25 23.68 -21.64
CA GLU A 565 1.29 24.12 -22.58
C GLU A 565 2.46 24.85 -21.89
N GLY A 566 2.28 25.23 -20.61
CA GLY A 566 3.28 25.94 -19.81
C GLY A 566 3.61 27.34 -20.33
N THR A 567 2.69 27.96 -21.06
CA THR A 567 2.77 29.33 -21.58
C THR A 567 2.17 30.35 -20.63
N LEU A 568 1.33 29.93 -19.69
CA LEU A 568 0.74 30.73 -18.64
C LEU A 568 1.02 30.10 -17.27
N ALA A 569 1.39 30.89 -16.28
CA ALA A 569 1.66 30.40 -14.94
C ALA A 569 1.44 31.49 -13.87
N ALA A 570 1.26 31.06 -12.62
CA ALA A 570 1.15 31.94 -11.46
C ALA A 570 1.68 31.26 -10.20
N ILE A 571 2.05 32.08 -9.22
CA ILE A 571 2.26 31.67 -7.84
C ILE A 571 1.34 32.53 -6.97
N VAL A 572 0.54 31.88 -6.14
CA VAL A 572 -0.31 32.56 -5.16
C VAL A 572 0.02 32.07 -3.75
N THR A 573 -0.17 32.94 -2.76
CA THR A 573 -0.11 32.57 -1.35
C THR A 573 -1.52 32.48 -0.82
N ILE A 574 -1.84 31.38 -0.18
CA ILE A 574 -3.12 31.12 0.46
C ILE A 574 -2.88 31.23 1.96
N GLY A 575 -3.69 32.05 2.63
CA GLY A 575 -3.71 32.24 4.09
C GLY A 575 -4.01 30.95 4.83
N GLU A 576 -4.07 30.96 6.15
CA GLU A 576 -4.29 29.71 6.93
C GLU A 576 -5.76 29.31 6.91
N ASP A 577 -6.64 30.31 6.98
CA ASP A 577 -8.11 30.17 7.07
C ASP A 577 -8.82 30.37 5.72
N ASP A 578 -8.07 30.56 4.64
CA ASP A 578 -8.66 30.73 3.30
C ASP A 578 -9.28 29.42 2.82
N GLU A 579 -10.60 29.43 2.65
CA GLU A 579 -11.39 28.31 2.09
C GLU A 579 -11.51 28.38 0.56
N THR A 580 -11.27 29.56 -0.04
CA THR A 580 -11.35 29.75 -1.49
C THR A 580 -10.17 30.53 -2.06
N VAL A 581 -9.83 30.28 -3.33
CA VAL A 581 -8.77 31.02 -4.04
C VAL A 581 -9.09 31.19 -5.53
N LYS A 582 -8.78 32.37 -6.07
CA LYS A 582 -8.77 32.64 -7.51
C LYS A 582 -7.33 32.71 -7.98
N VAL A 583 -6.95 31.86 -8.93
CA VAL A 583 -5.61 31.80 -9.51
C VAL A 583 -5.66 32.38 -10.91
N VAL A 584 -5.02 33.53 -11.13
CA VAL A 584 -4.97 34.17 -12.46
C VAL A 584 -3.60 33.91 -13.07
N LEU A 585 -3.57 33.18 -14.18
CA LEU A 585 -2.35 32.83 -14.89
C LEU A 585 -1.94 33.93 -15.86
N SER A 586 -0.71 34.41 -15.70
CA SER A 586 -0.08 35.41 -16.56
C SER A 586 0.91 34.74 -17.53
N PRO A 587 1.35 35.43 -18.61
CA PRO A 587 2.40 34.93 -19.49
C PRO A 587 3.63 34.41 -18.73
N ALA A 588 3.99 33.16 -19.00
CA ALA A 588 5.13 32.48 -18.39
C ALA A 588 6.34 32.46 -19.31
N GLY A 589 7.53 32.60 -18.71
CA GLY A 589 8.81 32.44 -19.38
C GLY A 589 9.16 30.98 -19.68
N LYS A 590 10.18 30.82 -20.52
CA LYS A 590 10.76 29.52 -20.89
C LYS A 590 12.26 29.57 -20.67
N LEU A 591 12.85 28.53 -20.09
CA LEU A 591 14.31 28.43 -19.97
C LEU A 591 14.82 27.33 -20.90
N LEU A 592 15.84 27.65 -21.68
CA LEU A 592 16.54 26.71 -22.55
C LEU A 592 17.91 26.42 -21.95
N GLY A 593 18.45 25.24 -22.23
CA GLY A 593 19.83 24.95 -21.90
C GLY A 593 20.29 23.64 -22.51
N ARG A 594 21.57 23.34 -22.34
CA ARG A 594 22.18 22.10 -22.83
C ARG A 594 23.08 21.51 -21.76
N VAL A 595 22.99 20.20 -21.55
CA VAL A 595 23.87 19.46 -20.64
C VAL A 595 24.97 18.79 -21.45
N LEU A 596 26.21 19.01 -21.04
CA LEU A 596 27.40 18.41 -21.60
C LEU A 596 28.13 17.59 -20.51
N ASP A 597 28.79 16.51 -20.93
CA ASP A 597 29.72 15.79 -20.06
C ASP A 597 31.08 16.51 -19.94
N LYS A 598 31.99 15.96 -19.13
CA LYS A 598 33.34 16.51 -18.92
C LYS A 598 34.18 16.65 -20.20
N SER A 599 33.86 15.89 -21.24
CA SER A 599 34.55 15.92 -22.54
C SER A 599 33.92 16.92 -23.51
N GLY A 600 32.89 17.65 -23.08
CA GLY A 600 32.13 18.59 -23.89
C GLY A 600 31.09 17.92 -24.79
N GLN A 601 30.82 16.62 -24.61
CA GLN A 601 29.84 15.90 -25.44
C GLN A 601 28.43 16.04 -24.86
N PRO A 602 27.39 16.16 -25.70
CA PRO A 602 26.02 16.29 -25.21
C PRO A 602 25.53 15.08 -24.42
N GLU A 603 24.93 15.33 -23.26
CA GLU A 603 24.39 14.28 -22.41
C GLU A 603 22.90 14.07 -22.69
N LYS A 604 22.56 13.04 -23.46
CA LYS A 604 21.18 12.61 -23.73
C LYS A 604 20.53 11.98 -22.50
N GLY A 605 19.28 12.36 -22.20
CA GLY A 605 18.47 11.76 -21.14
C GLY A 605 18.88 12.16 -19.71
N ALA A 606 19.69 13.20 -19.54
CA ALA A 606 19.93 13.81 -18.25
C ALA A 606 18.58 14.31 -17.69
N SER A 607 18.31 14.04 -16.40
CA SER A 607 17.05 14.44 -15.76
C SER A 607 17.22 15.83 -15.16
N ILE A 608 16.25 16.70 -15.41
CA ILE A 608 16.23 18.07 -14.93
C ILE A 608 15.02 18.22 -14.02
N LEU A 609 15.25 18.39 -12.72
CA LEU A 609 14.21 18.85 -11.81
C LEU A 609 14.25 20.36 -11.75
N TYR A 610 13.14 21.02 -12.03
CA TYR A 610 13.07 22.47 -12.03
C TYR A 610 11.75 22.97 -11.45
N GLY A 611 11.76 24.15 -10.85
CA GLY A 611 10.53 24.73 -10.33
C GLY A 611 10.77 26.06 -9.65
N PRO A 612 9.71 26.83 -9.40
CA PRO A 612 9.83 28.06 -8.65
C PRO A 612 10.31 27.75 -7.23
N ARG A 613 11.25 28.58 -6.76
CA ARG A 613 11.71 28.64 -5.39
C ARG A 613 10.77 29.57 -4.66
N ILE A 614 9.94 29.01 -3.78
CA ILE A 614 8.85 29.74 -3.12
C ILE A 614 9.03 29.63 -1.60
N GLY A 615 8.51 30.61 -0.85
CA GLY A 615 8.58 30.66 0.61
C GLY A 615 9.63 31.63 1.16
N PRO A 616 9.85 31.63 2.49
CA PRO A 616 10.81 32.50 3.15
C PRO A 616 12.24 32.28 2.64
N GLN A 617 13.06 33.34 2.58
CA GLN A 617 14.44 33.25 2.07
C GLN A 617 15.31 32.24 2.85
N GLU A 618 15.08 32.11 4.17
CA GLU A 618 15.85 31.22 5.05
C GLU A 618 15.56 29.73 4.79
N LYS A 619 14.33 29.38 4.40
CA LYS A 619 13.89 28.00 4.12
C LYS A 619 12.90 27.95 2.95
N PRO A 620 13.37 28.18 1.72
CA PRO A 620 12.52 28.12 0.55
C PRO A 620 12.33 26.66 0.11
N PHE A 621 11.13 26.34 -0.31
CA PHE A 621 10.81 25.05 -0.92
C PHE A 621 10.71 25.21 -2.45
N ASN A 622 10.68 24.08 -3.15
CA ASN A 622 10.64 24.06 -4.60
C ASN A 622 9.55 23.10 -5.04
N THR A 623 8.64 23.56 -5.89
CA THR A 623 7.66 22.68 -6.54
C THR A 623 8.28 22.09 -7.80
N TYR A 624 9.01 20.98 -7.65
CA TYR A 624 9.78 20.42 -8.76
C TYR A 624 8.89 19.76 -9.82
N MET A 625 8.97 20.29 -11.03
CA MET A 625 8.65 19.62 -12.28
C MET A 625 9.88 18.87 -12.80
N ASN A 626 9.68 17.86 -13.65
CA ASN A 626 10.76 17.07 -14.24
C ASN A 626 10.73 17.15 -15.78
N THR A 627 11.90 17.29 -16.39
CA THR A 627 12.10 17.11 -17.84
C THR A 627 13.41 16.37 -18.12
N HIS A 628 13.65 15.99 -19.37
CA HIS A 628 14.85 15.27 -19.78
C HIS A 628 15.50 15.94 -21.00
N THR A 629 16.81 15.81 -21.12
CA THR A 629 17.55 16.30 -22.29
C THR A 629 17.34 15.43 -23.53
N ASP A 630 17.30 16.07 -24.69
CA ASP A 630 17.23 15.43 -26.01
C ASP A 630 18.57 14.79 -26.42
N ALA A 631 18.65 14.25 -27.65
CA ALA A 631 19.88 13.63 -28.17
C ALA A 631 21.07 14.61 -28.31
N ALA A 632 20.79 15.91 -28.42
CA ALA A 632 21.79 16.97 -28.45
C ALA A 632 22.02 17.58 -27.05
N GLY A 633 21.60 16.90 -25.99
CA GLY A 633 21.74 17.34 -24.60
C GLY A 633 20.85 18.53 -24.25
N ARG A 634 19.95 18.98 -25.12
CA ARG A 634 19.14 20.20 -24.92
C ARG A 634 17.91 19.92 -24.10
N PHE A 635 17.50 20.89 -23.27
CA PHE A 635 16.27 20.84 -22.50
C PHE A 635 15.51 22.17 -22.59
N THR A 636 14.19 22.08 -22.39
CA THR A 636 13.29 23.23 -22.29
C THR A 636 12.49 23.12 -20.99
N LEU A 637 12.54 24.18 -20.18
CA LEU A 637 11.79 24.32 -18.94
C LEU A 637 10.64 25.31 -19.18
N LEU A 638 9.41 24.87 -18.94
CA LEU A 638 8.18 25.62 -19.21
C LEU A 638 7.52 26.10 -17.92
N GLY A 639 6.70 27.15 -18.01
CA GLY A 639 5.90 27.64 -16.89
C GLY A 639 6.71 28.45 -15.88
N VAL A 640 7.77 29.13 -16.30
CA VAL A 640 8.59 29.93 -15.38
C VAL A 640 7.90 31.26 -15.09
N VAL A 641 7.56 31.49 -13.82
CA VAL A 641 6.82 32.69 -13.41
C VAL A 641 7.75 33.90 -13.41
N PRO A 642 7.44 34.96 -14.16
CA PRO A 642 8.21 36.20 -14.10
C PRO A 642 8.28 36.77 -12.68
N GLY A 643 9.47 37.24 -12.28
CA GLY A 643 9.77 37.73 -10.94
C GLY A 643 10.07 36.65 -9.90
N ALA A 644 9.90 35.35 -10.22
CA ALA A 644 10.22 34.26 -9.30
C ALA A 644 11.61 33.66 -9.58
N ASP A 645 12.31 33.23 -8.54
CA ASP A 645 13.51 32.42 -8.68
C ASP A 645 13.12 31.01 -9.17
N CYS A 646 13.83 30.49 -10.17
CA CYS A 646 13.67 29.11 -10.63
C CYS A 646 14.87 28.28 -10.16
N SER A 647 14.63 27.28 -9.32
CA SER A 647 15.63 26.28 -8.94
C SER A 647 15.70 25.21 -10.01
N ILE A 648 16.90 24.94 -10.52
CA ILE A 648 17.16 23.90 -11.52
C ILE A 648 18.20 22.94 -10.94
N ARG A 649 17.87 21.66 -10.93
CA ARG A 649 18.74 20.57 -10.53
C ARG A 649 18.96 19.65 -11.74
N VAL A 650 20.20 19.55 -12.16
CA VAL A 650 20.62 18.67 -13.24
C VAL A 650 21.18 17.39 -12.62
N PHE A 651 20.59 16.25 -12.99
CA PHE A 651 21.03 14.91 -12.63
C PHE A 651 21.60 14.22 -13.88
N GLY A 652 22.91 14.38 -14.09
CA GLY A 652 23.67 13.62 -15.07
C GLY A 652 24.02 12.21 -14.57
N LYS A 653 24.81 11.45 -15.33
CA LYS A 653 25.21 10.07 -15.00
C LYS A 653 26.01 9.94 -13.70
N THR A 654 26.77 10.97 -13.31
CA THR A 654 27.74 10.86 -12.20
C THR A 654 27.70 12.00 -11.20
N ASN A 655 26.85 13.02 -11.37
CA ASN A 655 26.79 14.12 -10.40
C ASN A 655 25.52 14.99 -10.42
N ARG A 656 25.38 15.82 -9.37
CA ARG A 656 24.30 16.80 -9.17
C ARG A 656 24.84 18.23 -9.29
N LYS A 657 24.36 19.01 -10.26
CA LYS A 657 24.55 20.48 -10.29
C LYS A 657 23.24 21.20 -9.96
N ILE A 658 23.31 22.20 -9.09
CA ILE A 658 22.18 23.07 -8.74
C ILE A 658 22.49 24.46 -9.28
N LYS A 659 21.61 25.01 -10.12
CA LYS A 659 21.66 26.41 -10.55
C LYS A 659 20.33 27.06 -10.17
N VAL A 660 20.39 28.19 -9.49
CA VAL A 660 19.23 29.04 -9.25
C VAL A 660 19.31 30.18 -10.25
N VAL A 661 18.24 30.39 -11.00
CA VAL A 661 18.18 31.43 -12.03
C VAL A 661 17.06 32.41 -11.69
N PRO A 662 17.33 33.71 -11.55
CA PRO A 662 16.28 34.70 -11.41
C PRO A 662 15.53 34.84 -12.75
N ALA A 663 14.22 34.61 -12.75
CA ALA A 663 13.42 34.78 -13.96
C ALA A 663 12.82 36.20 -13.97
N MET A 664 13.57 37.21 -14.41
CA MET A 664 13.13 38.61 -14.27
C MET A 664 11.98 39.03 -15.21
N LYS A 665 11.73 38.30 -16.32
CA LYS A 665 10.67 38.60 -17.30
C LYS A 665 10.06 37.33 -17.93
N ALA A 666 8.88 37.47 -18.54
CA ALA A 666 8.22 36.43 -19.36
C ALA A 666 8.90 36.24 -20.72
N GLU A 667 10.21 35.98 -20.70
CA GLU A 667 11.03 35.84 -21.90
C GLU A 667 11.56 34.40 -22.04
N THR A 668 12.06 34.07 -23.22
CA THR A 668 12.85 32.86 -23.42
C THR A 668 14.29 33.18 -23.04
N LEU A 669 14.81 32.54 -22.00
CA LEU A 669 16.19 32.72 -21.55
C LEU A 669 17.00 31.46 -21.83
N ASP A 670 18.08 31.61 -22.61
CA ASP A 670 19.07 30.56 -22.78
C ASP A 670 20.07 30.58 -21.62
N LEU A 671 20.14 29.49 -20.89
CA LEU A 671 21.00 29.30 -19.73
C LEU A 671 22.42 28.86 -20.11
N GLY A 672 22.65 28.57 -21.39
CA GLY A 672 23.90 28.06 -21.93
C GLY A 672 24.15 26.59 -21.58
N ASP A 673 25.44 26.24 -21.60
CA ASP A 673 25.91 24.88 -21.36
C ASP A 673 26.13 24.60 -19.86
N PHE A 674 25.67 23.43 -19.44
CA PHE A 674 25.91 22.87 -18.11
C PHE A 674 26.88 21.70 -18.25
N VAL A 675 28.12 21.87 -17.82
CA VAL A 675 29.12 20.78 -17.81
C VAL A 675 29.02 20.00 -16.49
N CYS A 676 28.76 18.70 -16.51
CA CYS A 676 28.76 17.87 -15.29
C CYS A 676 30.14 17.26 -15.02
N GLU A 677 30.77 17.60 -13.88
CA GLU A 677 32.05 17.01 -13.42
C GLU A 677 31.79 15.78 -12.55
N PRO A 678 32.66 14.75 -12.53
CA PRO A 678 32.57 13.66 -11.54
C PRO A 678 32.93 14.14 -10.12
N LYS A 679 32.43 13.44 -9.09
CA LYS A 679 32.95 13.57 -7.71
C LYS A 679 34.28 12.83 -7.61
N ASP A 680 35.28 13.46 -6.99
CA ASP A 680 36.47 12.77 -6.45
C ASP A 680 36.10 11.84 -5.29
#